data_AF-A0A660VTD0-F1
#
_entry.id   AF-A0A660VTD0-F1
#
_cell.length_a   1.000
_cell.length_b   1.000
_cell.length_c   1.000
_cell.angle_alpha   90.00
_cell.angle_beta   90.00
_cell.angle_gamma   90.00
#
_symmetry.space_group_name_H-M   'P 1'
#
loop_
_entity.id
_entity.type
_entity.pdbx_description
1 polymer ?
#
loop_
_entity_poly.entity_id
_entity_poly.type
_entity_poly.pdbx_seq_one_letter_code
_entity_poly.pdbx_strand_id
1 'polypeptide(L)'
;MAEPKTKPNNASVKAYPDGIPDDTQRRDARRGVAQAVLAPCVLLLALCASAAAQGVRAGGSPMAPGAREAMWPAPSAEDWARPCLVSWQRNWQDALELAESTGRAILVCVNMDGEIASEHYAGIRYRQPEIATLYEPYVCVIASVYRHTPQDHDAQGRRVPCPRFGTVTCGEHIAIEPVLFEQYFEDTRVAPRHIMVELDASESYDVYYAFDTQSVFDTIEQGVAGREYPPAPQHAEGSVLDLVISPDVRDRQAVEQAYASGGREQRLQILAAAARRPDRASVDLLRLALAGFDLELARLARGTLAGATEEGAINLILETLRTPLTETEREGLVAALDRIGERSPRARILAAVQHGLQGGAGTLDVQDWAAALGEQAPPPLYESALQARLESQADVLEGRDAGQHLALAEAFLASAYEFVGDDDEHSRYLLMDARDTALSAERLGASGWRVHAALAVARYYLGEQDLARERALRAVQAGMPSDVQSWSTMAVLAIFAQQRQEAISAAVNAKQEWPAEWLADVHSACLLLARHPHGTEEQVVAHYDFLEWLGARAEAEDALEAGLARFPGSWALHARLRWKVMRDRGAEALERVYAERMARPGAPPELGWFAGFASLVTAEFHRRWGDDAAALKAYDRAIDVYEQDAARLAEGGAERSLAHEHDIALALAGKARVAYEAGDDGAAVELLLASFARMPDAAASQDGLNISPADTARLLRRRLQDQGPAELLTRLEQALAALDPELLELPAYERGDPAANTGDGRAPWRGRRSRGP
;
A
#
# COMPACT_ATOMS: atom_id res chain seq x y z
N MET A 1 41.51 -25.43 61.91
CA MET A 1 41.05 -26.16 60.70
C MET A 1 39.85 -26.97 61.14
N ALA A 2 38.65 -26.47 60.85
CA ALA A 2 37.40 -27.05 61.33
C ALA A 2 36.37 -26.99 60.19
N GLU A 3 35.75 -28.14 59.95
CA GLU A 3 34.77 -28.46 58.91
C GLU A 3 33.55 -27.53 58.93
N PRO A 4 32.91 -27.25 57.77
CA PRO A 4 31.58 -26.67 57.74
C PRO A 4 30.49 -27.74 57.67
N LYS A 5 29.46 -27.46 58.45
CA LYS A 5 28.27 -28.27 58.74
C LYS A 5 27.26 -28.26 57.59
N THR A 6 26.65 -29.41 57.37
CA THR A 6 25.41 -29.60 56.60
C THR A 6 24.18 -29.18 57.41
N LYS A 7 23.17 -28.64 56.72
CA LYS A 7 21.75 -28.66 57.11
C LYS A 7 20.89 -28.91 55.86
N PRO A 8 19.81 -29.71 55.95
CA PRO A 8 18.95 -30.05 54.82
C PRO A 8 17.81 -29.03 54.68
N ASN A 9 17.34 -28.79 53.46
CA ASN A 9 16.09 -28.07 53.22
C ASN A 9 15.15 -28.95 52.40
N ASN A 10 14.06 -29.37 53.04
CA ASN A 10 12.87 -29.93 52.41
C ASN A 10 12.13 -28.81 51.68
N ALA A 11 11.87 -28.98 50.39
CA ALA A 11 10.82 -28.24 49.69
C ALA A 11 9.95 -29.25 48.93
N SER A 12 8.68 -29.25 49.30
CA SER A 12 7.59 -30.08 48.81
C SER A 12 7.30 -29.84 47.34
N VAL A 13 7.16 -30.93 46.60
CA VAL A 13 6.61 -31.01 45.24
C VAL A 13 5.15 -30.52 45.26
N LYS A 14 4.85 -29.45 44.53
CA LYS A 14 3.49 -29.08 44.12
C LYS A 14 3.29 -29.56 42.68
N ALA A 15 2.28 -30.41 42.49
CA ALA A 15 1.81 -30.83 41.18
C ALA A 15 1.22 -29.64 40.41
N TYR A 16 1.59 -29.51 39.13
CA TYR A 16 0.93 -28.63 38.16
C TYR A 16 -0.28 -29.37 37.57
N PRO A 17 -1.45 -28.73 37.41
CA PRO A 17 -2.55 -29.30 36.65
C PRO A 17 -2.32 -29.07 35.15
N ASP A 18 -2.62 -30.11 34.37
CA ASP A 18 -2.68 -30.09 32.91
C ASP A 18 -3.62 -28.98 32.41
N GLY A 19 -3.08 -28.06 31.61
CA GLY A 19 -3.82 -27.05 30.88
C GLY A 19 -3.18 -26.85 29.52
N ILE A 20 -3.95 -27.09 28.46
CA ILE A 20 -3.55 -26.86 27.06
C ILE A 20 -3.33 -25.34 26.88
N PRO A 21 -2.19 -24.87 26.33
CA PRO A 21 -1.94 -23.45 26.16
C PRO A 21 -2.85 -22.80 25.11
N ASP A 22 -3.29 -21.58 25.41
CA ASP A 22 -4.11 -20.68 24.57
C ASP A 22 -3.37 -20.25 23.28
N ASP A 23 -4.09 -20.23 22.16
CA ASP A 23 -3.63 -19.89 20.79
C ASP A 23 -3.10 -18.44 20.68
N THR A 24 -3.44 -17.56 21.62
CA THR A 24 -2.89 -16.20 21.71
C THR A 24 -1.42 -16.18 22.14
N GLN A 25 -0.97 -17.06 23.03
CA GLN A 25 0.45 -17.13 23.44
C GLN A 25 1.35 -17.69 22.34
N ARG A 26 0.84 -18.58 21.47
CA ARG A 26 1.57 -19.07 20.29
C ARG A 26 1.71 -18.00 19.19
N ARG A 27 0.81 -17.01 19.15
CA ARG A 27 0.85 -15.90 18.18
C ARG A 27 1.91 -14.84 18.53
N ASP A 28 2.15 -14.58 19.81
CA ASP A 28 3.12 -13.57 20.23
C ASP A 28 4.58 -14.07 20.20
N ALA A 29 4.83 -15.37 20.41
CA ALA A 29 6.15 -15.96 20.23
C ALA A 29 6.63 -15.93 18.76
N ARG A 30 5.70 -16.07 17.79
CA ARG A 30 6.02 -15.98 16.34
C ARG A 30 6.26 -14.55 15.85
N ARG A 31 5.81 -13.52 16.60
CA ARG A 31 6.03 -12.10 16.26
C ARG A 31 7.47 -11.64 16.49
N GLY A 32 8.23 -12.29 17.39
CA GLY A 32 9.62 -11.93 17.70
C GLY A 32 10.60 -12.09 16.54
N VAL A 33 10.34 -13.03 15.62
CA VAL A 33 11.17 -13.26 14.43
C VAL A 33 10.74 -12.39 13.24
N ALA A 34 9.45 -12.00 13.17
CA ALA A 34 8.90 -11.17 12.10
C ALA A 34 9.27 -9.67 12.22
N GLN A 35 9.58 -9.17 13.42
CA GLN A 35 9.94 -7.75 13.62
C GLN A 35 11.29 -7.34 13.01
N ALA A 36 12.15 -8.29 12.60
CA ALA A 36 13.42 -7.99 11.93
C ALA A 36 13.27 -7.72 10.40
N VAL A 37 12.10 -8.02 9.81
CA VAL A 37 11.91 -8.00 8.33
C VAL A 37 11.05 -6.81 7.84
N LEU A 38 10.31 -6.12 8.72
CA LEU A 38 9.36 -5.05 8.33
C LEU A 38 9.78 -3.63 8.74
N ALA A 39 11.00 -3.44 9.24
CA ALA A 39 11.46 -2.16 9.80
C ALA A 39 11.75 -0.98 8.82
N PRO A 40 11.86 -1.11 7.47
CA PRO A 40 12.23 0.06 6.67
C PRO A 40 11.06 0.90 6.10
N CYS A 41 9.78 0.59 6.35
CA CYS A 41 8.67 1.29 5.68
C CYS A 41 7.94 2.38 6.52
N VAL A 42 8.29 2.61 7.80
CA VAL A 42 7.53 3.53 8.68
C VAL A 42 8.26 4.86 9.00
N LEU A 43 9.50 5.06 8.54
CA LEU A 43 10.37 6.15 9.04
C LEU A 43 10.50 7.41 8.15
N LEU A 44 9.45 7.82 7.44
CA LEU A 44 9.55 8.92 6.44
C LEU A 44 8.61 10.13 6.65
N LEU A 45 7.95 10.28 7.82
CA LEU A 45 6.91 11.30 8.03
C LEU A 45 7.16 12.36 9.11
N ALA A 46 8.34 12.46 9.71
CA ALA A 46 8.60 13.49 10.73
C ALA A 46 10.03 14.02 10.65
N LEU A 47 10.27 15.12 9.92
CA LEU A 47 11.41 16.05 10.08
C LEU A 47 11.34 17.11 8.96
N CYS A 48 10.90 18.34 9.26
CA CYS A 48 11.37 19.59 8.62
C CYS A 48 10.68 20.82 9.25
N ALA A 49 11.27 21.37 10.30
CA ALA A 49 10.99 22.74 10.75
C ALA A 49 12.29 23.35 11.30
N SER A 50 12.95 24.21 10.50
CA SER A 50 13.60 25.47 10.92
C SER A 50 14.69 25.94 9.93
N ALA A 51 14.55 27.20 9.50
CA ALA A 51 15.50 28.08 8.76
C ALA A 51 15.70 27.79 7.26
N ALA A 52 15.60 28.74 6.32
CA ALA A 52 15.67 30.20 6.40
C ALA A 52 14.85 30.88 5.29
N ALA A 53 14.37 32.08 5.61
CA ALA A 53 13.45 32.90 4.82
C ALA A 53 14.17 33.92 3.94
N GLN A 54 13.80 34.00 2.66
CA GLN A 54 13.78 35.23 1.83
C GLN A 54 12.64 35.17 0.79
N GLY A 55 11.39 34.94 1.23
CA GLY A 55 10.19 35.25 0.46
C GLY A 55 9.59 36.57 0.94
N VAL A 56 9.02 37.37 0.02
CA VAL A 56 8.39 38.66 0.31
C VAL A 56 7.30 38.47 1.38
N ARG A 57 7.60 38.82 2.64
CA ARG A 57 6.62 38.83 3.73
C ARG A 57 5.60 39.95 3.48
N ALA A 58 4.39 39.60 3.08
CA ALA A 58 3.24 40.48 3.26
C ALA A 58 3.03 40.70 4.78
N GLY A 59 3.40 41.88 5.27
CA GLY A 59 3.29 42.25 6.68
C GLY A 59 1.84 42.48 7.11
N GLY A 60 1.13 41.42 7.49
CA GLY A 60 -0.19 41.48 8.11
C GLY A 60 -0.11 41.38 9.64
N SER A 61 -0.89 42.22 10.35
CA SER A 61 -1.11 42.10 11.80
C SER A 61 -1.91 40.82 12.14
N PRO A 62 -1.76 40.22 13.34
CA PRO A 62 -2.55 39.07 13.75
C PRO A 62 -4.06 39.40 13.72
N MET A 63 -4.84 38.59 13.00
CA MET A 63 -6.29 38.78 12.87
C MET A 63 -7.04 38.37 14.15
N ALA A 64 -8.19 39.01 14.39
CA ALA A 64 -9.09 38.65 15.48
C ALA A 64 -9.66 37.22 15.27
N PRO A 65 -9.93 36.46 16.35
CA PRO A 65 -10.60 35.16 16.26
C PRO A 65 -11.93 35.28 15.50
N GLY A 66 -12.18 34.40 14.52
CA GLY A 66 -13.38 34.42 13.67
C GLY A 66 -13.26 35.25 12.37
N ALA A 67 -12.24 36.11 12.25
CA ALA A 67 -12.05 36.92 11.05
C ALA A 67 -11.52 36.10 9.85
N ARG A 68 -10.86 34.96 10.11
CA ARG A 68 -10.39 34.05 9.06
C ARG A 68 -11.55 33.28 8.42
N GLU A 69 -12.48 32.78 9.23
CA GLU A 69 -13.66 32.05 8.79
C GLU A 69 -14.66 32.98 8.07
N ALA A 70 -14.75 34.25 8.49
CA ALA A 70 -15.54 35.26 7.77
C ALA A 70 -14.94 35.62 6.40
N MET A 71 -13.61 35.53 6.27
CA MET A 71 -12.90 35.81 5.02
C MET A 71 -12.99 34.64 4.02
N TRP A 72 -12.95 33.41 4.52
CA TRP A 72 -13.01 32.18 3.73
C TRP A 72 -14.27 31.40 4.11
N PRO A 73 -15.47 31.86 3.70
CA PRO A 73 -16.68 31.14 4.03
C PRO A 73 -16.60 29.71 3.46
N ALA A 74 -16.97 28.74 4.30
CA ALA A 74 -17.02 27.34 3.90
C ALA A 74 -18.01 27.16 2.75
N PRO A 75 -17.66 26.39 1.70
CA PRO A 75 -18.55 26.12 0.59
C PRO A 75 -19.82 25.38 1.06
N SER A 76 -20.97 25.83 0.57
CA SER A 76 -22.24 25.13 0.76
C SER A 76 -22.36 23.92 -0.18
N ALA A 77 -23.35 23.05 0.07
CA ALA A 77 -23.68 21.97 -0.86
C ALA A 77 -24.09 22.50 -2.25
N GLU A 78 -24.71 23.67 -2.32
CA GLU A 78 -25.05 24.33 -3.58
C GLU A 78 -23.78 24.78 -4.32
N ASP A 79 -22.79 25.31 -3.61
CA ASP A 79 -21.51 25.71 -4.20
C ASP A 79 -20.79 24.50 -4.80
N TRP A 80 -20.73 23.38 -4.07
CA TRP A 80 -20.15 22.12 -4.57
C TRP A 80 -20.90 21.53 -5.77
N ALA A 81 -22.20 21.78 -5.90
CA ALA A 81 -23.00 21.29 -7.02
C ALA A 81 -22.75 22.06 -8.33
N ARG A 82 -22.18 23.27 -8.28
CA ARG A 82 -21.82 24.04 -9.48
C ARG A 82 -20.63 23.39 -10.19
N PRO A 83 -20.52 23.44 -11.53
CA PRO A 83 -19.36 22.88 -12.23
C PRO A 83 -18.09 23.71 -11.98
N CYS A 84 -16.92 23.07 -12.03
CA CYS A 84 -15.64 23.78 -12.06
C CYS A 84 -15.48 24.40 -13.45
N LEU A 85 -15.17 25.70 -13.51
CA LEU A 85 -15.11 26.46 -14.74
C LEU A 85 -13.67 26.67 -15.25
N VAL A 86 -12.66 26.46 -14.40
CA VAL A 86 -11.26 26.53 -14.79
C VAL A 86 -10.87 25.28 -15.58
N SER A 87 -10.21 25.48 -16.73
CA SER A 87 -9.73 24.38 -17.58
C SER A 87 -8.31 23.98 -17.21
N TRP A 88 -8.18 22.94 -16.40
CA TRP A 88 -6.89 22.39 -15.99
C TRP A 88 -6.33 21.40 -17.01
N GLN A 89 -5.05 21.52 -17.33
CA GLN A 89 -4.32 20.52 -18.11
C GLN A 89 -4.07 19.26 -17.28
N ARG A 90 -4.02 18.11 -17.97
CA ARG A 90 -3.99 16.77 -17.34
C ARG A 90 -2.62 16.36 -16.81
N ASN A 91 -1.55 16.92 -17.34
CA ASN A 91 -0.19 16.67 -16.88
C ASN A 91 0.73 17.87 -17.19
N TRP A 92 1.91 17.85 -16.60
CA TRP A 92 2.90 18.92 -16.73
C TRP A 92 3.46 19.06 -18.16
N GLN A 93 3.72 17.95 -18.84
CA GLN A 93 4.31 17.97 -20.18
C GLN A 93 3.37 18.61 -21.21
N ASP A 94 2.08 18.26 -21.17
CA ASP A 94 1.06 18.91 -22.01
C ASP A 94 0.96 20.41 -21.72
N ALA A 95 1.06 20.79 -20.44
CA ALA A 95 1.01 22.20 -20.05
C ALA A 95 2.21 22.98 -20.61
N LEU A 96 3.41 22.43 -20.56
CA LEU A 96 4.62 23.01 -21.16
C LEU A 96 4.47 23.18 -22.68
N GLU A 97 4.03 22.14 -23.38
CA GLU A 97 3.88 22.18 -24.84
C GLU A 97 2.77 23.15 -25.28
N LEU A 98 1.67 23.21 -24.53
CA LEU A 98 0.61 24.17 -24.78
C LEU A 98 1.07 25.60 -24.49
N ALA A 99 1.82 25.81 -23.41
CA ALA A 99 2.41 27.10 -23.07
C ALA A 99 3.35 27.59 -24.19
N GLU A 100 4.27 26.74 -24.65
CA GLU A 100 5.20 27.05 -25.73
C GLU A 100 4.48 27.38 -27.04
N SER A 101 3.50 26.55 -27.44
CA SER A 101 2.77 26.74 -28.71
C SER A 101 1.82 27.94 -28.71
N THR A 102 1.32 28.35 -27.54
CA THR A 102 0.38 29.48 -27.40
C THR A 102 1.04 30.76 -26.88
N GLY A 103 2.30 30.71 -26.46
CA GLY A 103 2.99 31.80 -25.80
C GLY A 103 2.42 32.18 -24.43
N ARG A 104 1.56 31.34 -23.84
CA ARG A 104 0.91 31.60 -22.55
C ARG A 104 1.77 31.09 -21.40
N ALA A 105 1.86 31.86 -20.32
CA ALA A 105 2.48 31.40 -19.09
C ALA A 105 1.64 30.30 -18.43
N ILE A 106 2.26 29.49 -17.58
CA ILE A 106 1.57 28.46 -16.81
C ILE A 106 1.17 29.02 -15.45
N LEU A 107 -0.08 28.83 -15.05
CA LEU A 107 -0.57 29.09 -13.70
C LEU A 107 -0.69 27.77 -12.94
N VAL A 108 0.19 27.59 -11.96
CA VAL A 108 0.16 26.46 -11.03
C VAL A 108 -0.68 26.84 -9.82
N CYS A 109 -1.71 26.04 -9.53
CA CYS A 109 -2.48 26.15 -8.30
C CYS A 109 -2.19 24.93 -7.40
N VAL A 110 -2.07 25.13 -6.10
CA VAL A 110 -1.89 24.05 -5.11
C VAL A 110 -3.03 24.10 -4.10
N ASN A 111 -3.67 22.97 -3.83
CA ASN A 111 -4.86 22.87 -2.97
C ASN A 111 -4.75 21.66 -2.02
N MET A 112 -5.13 21.84 -0.74
CA MET A 112 -5.14 20.79 0.27
C MET A 112 -6.50 20.65 0.95
N ASP A 113 -6.97 19.42 1.09
CA ASP A 113 -8.24 19.14 1.77
C ASP A 113 -8.16 19.52 3.26
N GLY A 114 -9.25 20.06 3.78
CA GLY A 114 -9.37 20.46 5.19
C GLY A 114 -8.68 21.78 5.53
N GLU A 115 -7.95 22.41 4.61
CA GLU A 115 -7.49 23.79 4.75
C GLU A 115 -8.58 24.75 4.25
N ILE A 116 -9.04 25.65 5.13
CA ILE A 116 -10.25 26.47 4.92
C ILE A 116 -10.18 27.29 3.62
N ALA A 117 -9.03 27.90 3.30
CA ALA A 117 -8.88 28.67 2.07
C ALA A 117 -8.85 27.77 0.82
N SER A 118 -8.22 26.60 0.90
CA SER A 118 -8.23 25.58 -0.16
C SER A 118 -9.66 25.06 -0.44
N GLU A 119 -10.44 24.78 0.60
CA GLU A 119 -11.87 24.45 0.49
C GLU A 119 -12.66 25.58 -0.19
N HIS A 120 -12.41 26.83 0.19
CA HIS A 120 -13.04 27.99 -0.42
C HIS A 120 -12.67 28.14 -1.90
N TYR A 121 -11.42 27.93 -2.28
CA TYR A 121 -11.00 27.98 -3.68
C TYR A 121 -11.68 26.90 -4.52
N ALA A 122 -11.64 25.64 -4.06
CA ALA A 122 -12.19 24.50 -4.78
C ALA A 122 -13.73 24.51 -4.83
N GLY A 123 -14.38 24.89 -3.73
CA GLY A 123 -15.83 24.89 -3.60
C GLY A 123 -16.49 26.13 -4.19
N ILE A 124 -15.82 27.29 -4.19
CA ILE A 124 -16.42 28.58 -4.61
C ILE A 124 -15.65 29.19 -5.79
N ARG A 125 -14.36 29.52 -5.62
CA ARG A 125 -13.65 30.39 -6.59
C ARG A 125 -13.47 29.76 -7.96
N TYR A 126 -13.06 28.50 -8.05
CA TYR A 126 -12.89 27.83 -9.35
C TYR A 126 -14.21 27.56 -10.09
N ARG A 127 -15.35 27.94 -9.49
CA ARG A 127 -16.70 27.81 -10.05
C ARG A 127 -17.33 29.17 -10.40
N GLN A 128 -16.60 30.27 -10.17
CA GLN A 128 -17.03 31.63 -10.49
C GLN A 128 -16.60 31.99 -11.93
N PRO A 129 -17.52 32.51 -12.78
CA PRO A 129 -17.18 32.94 -14.14
C PRO A 129 -16.05 33.97 -14.20
N GLU A 130 -16.01 34.89 -13.24
CA GLU A 130 -15.01 35.96 -13.17
C GLU A 130 -13.60 35.38 -12.95
N ILE A 131 -13.49 34.32 -12.15
CA ILE A 131 -12.21 33.63 -11.90
C ILE A 131 -11.79 32.82 -13.12
N ALA A 132 -12.73 32.15 -13.80
CA ALA A 132 -12.43 31.44 -15.04
C ALA A 132 -11.89 32.40 -16.12
N THR A 133 -12.50 33.59 -16.27
CA THR A 133 -12.00 34.64 -17.17
C THR A 133 -10.63 35.17 -16.75
N LEU A 134 -10.40 35.37 -15.45
CA LEU A 134 -9.08 35.79 -14.94
C LEU A 134 -7.98 34.76 -15.28
N TYR A 135 -8.32 33.47 -15.27
CA TYR A 135 -7.35 32.39 -15.47
C TYR A 135 -7.18 32.00 -16.96
N GLU A 136 -8.12 32.39 -17.83
CA GLU A 136 -8.10 32.10 -19.27
C GLU A 136 -6.80 32.45 -20.02
N PRO A 137 -6.08 33.56 -19.69
CA PRO A 137 -4.80 33.89 -20.32
C PRO A 137 -3.67 32.91 -20.01
N TYR A 138 -3.84 32.04 -19.01
CA TYR A 138 -2.86 31.07 -18.57
C TYR A 138 -3.14 29.68 -19.10
N VAL A 139 -2.08 28.86 -19.18
CA VAL A 139 -2.21 27.40 -19.17
C VAL A 139 -2.30 26.97 -17.70
N CYS A 140 -3.46 26.49 -17.27
CA CYS A 140 -3.69 26.20 -15.85
C CYS A 140 -3.36 24.74 -15.50
N VAL A 141 -2.68 24.51 -14.37
CA VAL A 141 -2.51 23.20 -13.74
C VAL A 141 -2.84 23.25 -12.25
N ILE A 142 -3.30 22.12 -11.70
CA ILE A 142 -3.70 22.01 -10.29
C ILE A 142 -2.99 20.83 -9.64
N ALA A 143 -2.35 21.07 -8.50
CA ALA A 143 -1.71 20.08 -7.65
C ALA A 143 -2.52 19.87 -6.36
N SER A 144 -2.85 18.62 -6.06
CA SER A 144 -3.42 18.22 -4.78
C SER A 144 -3.17 16.75 -4.52
N VAL A 145 -2.77 16.40 -3.29
CA VAL A 145 -2.37 15.03 -2.91
C VAL A 145 -3.54 14.16 -2.44
N TYR A 146 -4.75 14.71 -2.37
CA TYR A 146 -5.94 14.01 -1.86
C TYR A 146 -6.75 13.38 -2.98
N ARG A 147 -7.41 12.27 -2.71
CA ARG A 147 -8.26 11.56 -3.68
C ARG A 147 -9.74 11.73 -3.30
N HIS A 148 -10.54 12.21 -4.24
CA HIS A 148 -11.99 12.46 -4.09
C HIS A 148 -12.86 11.48 -4.85
N THR A 149 -12.29 10.75 -5.82
CA THR A 149 -12.95 9.66 -6.54
C THR A 149 -12.19 8.36 -6.33
N PRO A 150 -12.87 7.21 -6.16
CA PRO A 150 -12.21 5.93 -5.95
C PRO A 150 -11.25 5.54 -7.09
N GLN A 151 -11.60 5.94 -8.32
CA GLN A 151 -10.89 5.60 -9.55
C GLN A 151 -10.88 6.80 -10.50
N ASP A 152 -9.89 6.81 -11.40
CA ASP A 152 -9.73 7.86 -12.41
C ASP A 152 -10.49 7.55 -13.71
N HIS A 153 -10.90 6.29 -13.91
CA HIS A 153 -11.66 5.84 -15.08
C HIS A 153 -12.73 4.81 -14.68
N ASP A 154 -13.84 4.78 -15.41
CA ASP A 154 -14.90 3.80 -15.24
C ASP A 154 -14.61 2.47 -15.96
N ALA A 155 -15.52 1.50 -15.83
CA ALA A 155 -15.38 0.18 -16.45
C ALA A 155 -15.42 0.20 -17.99
N GLN A 156 -15.80 1.33 -18.61
CA GLN A 156 -15.76 1.54 -20.06
C GLN A 156 -14.56 2.39 -20.48
N GLY A 157 -13.60 2.62 -19.56
CA GLY A 157 -12.39 3.39 -19.81
C GLY A 157 -12.64 4.90 -19.90
N ARG A 158 -13.84 5.39 -19.56
CA ARG A 158 -14.15 6.83 -19.57
C ARG A 158 -13.56 7.47 -18.34
N ARG A 159 -13.02 8.67 -18.49
CA ARG A 159 -12.47 9.44 -17.36
C ARG A 159 -13.57 9.73 -16.33
N VAL A 160 -13.19 9.70 -15.07
CA VAL A 160 -13.98 10.16 -13.92
C VAL A 160 -13.36 11.48 -13.43
N PRO A 161 -13.88 12.63 -13.91
CA PRO A 161 -13.55 13.96 -13.39
C PRO A 161 -13.48 14.01 -11.86
N CYS A 162 -12.44 14.66 -11.33
CA CYS A 162 -12.40 15.02 -9.93
C CYS A 162 -13.57 15.99 -9.63
N PRO A 163 -14.44 15.73 -8.65
CA PRO A 163 -15.57 16.60 -8.33
C PRO A 163 -15.13 18.01 -7.90
N ARG A 164 -13.92 18.15 -7.34
CA ARG A 164 -13.36 19.45 -6.96
C ARG A 164 -12.82 20.24 -8.14
N PHE A 165 -12.14 19.59 -9.08
CA PHE A 165 -11.35 20.26 -10.11
C PHE A 165 -11.87 20.08 -11.55
N GLY A 166 -12.88 19.24 -11.79
CA GLY A 166 -13.54 19.12 -13.09
C GLY A 166 -12.69 18.45 -14.16
N THR A 167 -11.96 19.22 -14.98
CA THR A 167 -11.33 18.68 -16.21
C THR A 167 -10.28 17.60 -15.97
N VAL A 168 -9.70 17.54 -14.77
CA VAL A 168 -8.70 16.55 -14.34
C VAL A 168 -9.28 15.44 -13.47
N THR A 169 -8.68 14.25 -13.53
CA THR A 169 -8.98 13.16 -12.58
C THR A 169 -8.20 13.35 -11.27
N CYS A 170 -8.54 12.57 -10.23
CA CYS A 170 -7.78 12.61 -8.99
C CYS A 170 -6.32 12.20 -9.18
N GLY A 171 -6.08 11.12 -9.94
CA GLY A 171 -4.73 10.65 -10.25
C GLY A 171 -3.89 11.69 -10.98
N GLU A 172 -4.47 12.50 -11.86
CA GLU A 172 -3.75 13.53 -12.61
C GLU A 172 -3.26 14.68 -11.72
N HIS A 173 -4.14 15.23 -10.88
CA HIS A 173 -3.73 16.32 -9.98
C HIS A 173 -2.86 15.85 -8.80
N ILE A 174 -2.88 14.55 -8.48
CA ILE A 174 -1.94 13.93 -7.55
C ILE A 174 -0.58 13.73 -8.23
N ALA A 175 -0.56 13.22 -9.47
CA ALA A 175 0.66 12.87 -10.18
C ALA A 175 1.51 14.10 -10.54
N ILE A 176 0.90 15.27 -10.69
CA ILE A 176 1.62 16.51 -10.99
C ILE A 176 2.31 17.11 -9.76
N GLU A 177 1.84 16.82 -8.54
CA GLU A 177 2.40 17.43 -7.31
C GLU A 177 3.89 17.13 -7.12
N PRO A 178 4.40 15.88 -7.26
CA PRO A 178 5.82 15.62 -7.05
C PRO A 178 6.73 16.37 -8.02
N VAL A 179 6.28 16.54 -9.27
CA VAL A 179 7.02 17.30 -10.30
C VAL A 179 7.13 18.76 -9.89
N LEU A 180 6.00 19.35 -9.46
CA LEU A 180 5.95 20.74 -9.03
C LEU A 180 6.67 20.94 -7.68
N PHE A 181 6.63 19.95 -6.79
CA PHE A 181 7.32 19.97 -5.52
C PHE A 181 8.84 20.07 -5.71
N GLU A 182 9.39 19.21 -6.57
CA GLU A 182 10.82 19.18 -6.87
C GLU A 182 11.30 20.43 -7.62
N GLN A 183 10.46 20.99 -8.51
CA GLN A 183 10.87 22.10 -9.37
C GLN A 183 10.61 23.48 -8.76
N TYR A 184 9.50 23.66 -8.05
CA TYR A 184 8.97 25.00 -7.71
C TYR A 184 8.61 25.18 -6.23
N PHE A 185 8.54 24.11 -5.43
CA PHE A 185 8.01 24.27 -4.07
C PHE A 185 9.05 24.61 -3.00
N GLU A 186 10.34 24.65 -3.35
CA GLU A 186 11.44 24.92 -2.41
C GLU A 186 11.35 24.03 -1.14
N ASP A 187 11.13 22.72 -1.34
CA ASP A 187 10.93 21.73 -0.28
C ASP A 187 9.76 22.01 0.68
N THR A 188 8.86 22.94 0.34
CA THR A 188 7.79 23.41 1.24
C THR A 188 6.39 23.14 0.66
N ARG A 189 5.65 22.22 1.30
CA ARG A 189 4.26 21.93 0.97
C ARG A 189 3.30 22.88 1.69
N VAL A 190 2.98 24.01 1.05
CA VAL A 190 1.99 24.99 1.53
C VAL A 190 0.83 25.07 0.55
N ALA A 191 -0.39 25.17 1.07
CA ALA A 191 -1.59 25.45 0.31
C ALA A 191 -2.53 26.42 1.07
N PRO A 192 -3.37 27.20 0.36
CA PRO A 192 -3.36 27.37 -1.09
C PRO A 192 -2.12 28.14 -1.56
N ARG A 193 -1.62 27.82 -2.76
CA ARG A 193 -0.45 28.46 -3.39
C ARG A 193 -0.69 28.66 -4.88
N HIS A 194 -0.29 29.82 -5.40
CA HIS A 194 -0.41 30.18 -6.82
C HIS A 194 0.94 30.61 -7.36
N ILE A 195 1.44 29.92 -8.39
CA ILE A 195 2.75 30.18 -8.99
C ILE A 195 2.55 30.45 -10.47
N MET A 196 3.20 31.49 -10.98
CA MET A 196 3.29 31.71 -12.42
C MET A 196 4.65 31.29 -12.93
N VAL A 197 4.64 30.37 -13.89
CA VAL A 197 5.83 29.84 -14.55
C VAL A 197 5.88 30.36 -15.99
N GLU A 198 7.01 30.96 -16.34
CA GLU A 198 7.27 31.51 -17.68
C GLU A 198 7.62 30.43 -18.70
N LEU A 199 7.67 30.81 -19.98
CA LEU A 199 8.03 29.91 -21.08
C LEU A 199 9.47 29.38 -20.98
N ASP A 200 10.36 30.09 -20.28
CA ASP A 200 11.72 29.64 -19.97
C ASP A 200 11.81 28.83 -18.67
N ALA A 201 10.66 28.43 -18.13
CA ALA A 201 10.48 27.71 -16.87
C ALA A 201 10.88 28.48 -15.60
N SER A 202 11.15 29.79 -15.69
CA SER A 202 11.39 30.63 -14.50
C SER A 202 10.10 30.99 -13.77
N GLU A 203 10.19 31.15 -12.45
CA GLU A 203 9.09 31.65 -11.63
C GLU A 203 9.00 33.18 -11.71
N SER A 204 7.82 33.69 -12.07
CA SER A 204 7.55 35.14 -12.09
C SER A 204 6.96 35.64 -10.77
N TYR A 205 6.08 34.84 -10.16
CA TYR A 205 5.59 35.07 -8.81
C TYR A 205 5.23 33.74 -8.15
N ASP A 206 5.20 33.78 -6.81
CA ASP A 206 4.74 32.70 -5.96
C ASP A 206 3.98 33.29 -4.76
N VAL A 207 2.68 33.03 -4.70
CA VAL A 207 1.77 33.59 -3.69
C VAL A 207 1.23 32.46 -2.81
N TYR A 208 1.62 32.49 -1.54
CA TYR A 208 1.09 31.64 -0.47
C TYR A 208 0.95 32.44 0.83
N TYR A 209 0.14 31.96 1.78
CA TYR A 209 -0.23 32.69 3.02
C TYR A 209 -0.85 34.08 2.79
N ALA A 210 -1.55 34.27 1.67
CA ALA A 210 -2.31 35.50 1.45
C ALA A 210 -3.46 35.63 2.47
N PHE A 211 -3.62 36.83 3.03
CA PHE A 211 -4.64 37.16 4.02
C PHE A 211 -5.91 37.76 3.39
N ASP A 212 -6.12 37.57 2.10
CA ASP A 212 -7.32 37.93 1.35
C ASP A 212 -7.24 37.35 -0.07
N THR A 213 -8.38 37.22 -0.77
CA THR A 213 -8.39 36.78 -2.18
C THR A 213 -7.99 37.87 -3.16
N GLN A 214 -8.19 39.15 -2.82
CA GLN A 214 -7.99 40.25 -3.76
C GLN A 214 -6.51 40.38 -4.12
N SER A 215 -5.61 40.29 -3.14
CA SER A 215 -4.16 40.33 -3.36
C SER A 215 -3.66 39.18 -4.24
N VAL A 216 -4.26 38.00 -4.12
CA VAL A 216 -3.98 36.88 -5.03
C VAL A 216 -4.43 37.23 -6.45
N PHE A 217 -5.68 37.69 -6.62
CA PHE A 217 -6.24 38.00 -7.94
C PHE A 217 -5.52 39.18 -8.61
N ASP A 218 -5.17 40.22 -7.85
CA ASP A 218 -4.39 41.35 -8.34
C ASP A 218 -3.01 40.90 -8.84
N THR A 219 -2.37 39.97 -8.13
CA THR A 219 -1.07 39.42 -8.53
C THR A 219 -1.19 38.61 -9.83
N ILE A 220 -2.23 37.78 -9.94
CA ILE A 220 -2.52 37.00 -11.15
C ILE A 220 -2.80 37.94 -12.33
N GLU A 221 -3.67 38.93 -12.17
CA GLU A 221 -4.00 39.91 -13.22
C GLU A 221 -2.75 40.67 -13.67
N GLN A 222 -1.92 41.14 -12.73
CA GLN A 222 -0.69 41.89 -13.03
C GLN A 222 0.37 41.04 -13.74
N GLY A 223 0.45 39.73 -13.44
CA GLY A 223 1.44 38.84 -14.06
C GLY A 223 1.33 38.76 -15.59
N VAL A 224 0.11 38.95 -16.10
CA VAL A 224 -0.18 38.89 -17.55
C VAL A 224 -0.62 40.24 -18.13
N ALA A 225 -0.74 41.27 -17.30
CA ALA A 225 -1.09 42.61 -17.75
C ALA A 225 -0.13 43.11 -18.83
N GLY A 226 -0.68 43.51 -19.98
CA GLY A 226 0.09 44.04 -21.10
C GLY A 226 0.75 42.98 -21.99
N ARG A 227 0.51 41.68 -21.75
CA ARG A 227 0.96 40.62 -22.67
C ARG A 227 -0.03 40.46 -23.83
N GLU A 228 0.48 40.46 -25.05
CA GLU A 228 -0.28 40.07 -26.23
C GLU A 228 -0.07 38.57 -26.47
N TYR A 229 -1.14 37.81 -26.29
CA TYR A 229 -1.15 36.39 -26.65
C TYR A 229 -1.64 36.25 -28.08
N PRO A 230 -1.05 35.34 -28.88
CA PRO A 230 -1.69 34.93 -30.11
C PRO A 230 -3.12 34.45 -29.78
N PRO A 231 -4.10 34.74 -30.66
CA PRO A 231 -5.47 34.29 -30.46
C PRO A 231 -5.47 32.78 -30.22
N ALA A 232 -6.32 32.32 -29.30
CA ALA A 232 -6.47 30.89 -29.01
C ALA A 232 -6.61 30.13 -30.35
N PRO A 233 -5.91 28.99 -30.52
CA PRO A 233 -6.10 28.16 -31.69
C PRO A 233 -7.60 27.90 -31.86
N GLN A 234 -8.15 28.16 -33.05
CA GLN A 234 -9.58 27.90 -33.29
C GLN A 234 -9.81 26.38 -33.30
N HIS A 235 -10.37 25.86 -32.21
CA HIS A 235 -10.58 24.43 -31.96
C HIS A 235 -11.46 23.69 -33.00
N ALA A 236 -12.17 24.42 -33.87
CA ALA A 236 -13.22 23.85 -34.73
C ALA A 236 -12.81 23.56 -36.19
N GLU A 237 -11.60 23.93 -36.62
CA GLU A 237 -11.19 23.81 -38.04
C GLU A 237 -9.97 22.89 -38.28
N GLY A 238 -9.44 22.26 -37.23
CA GLY A 238 -8.32 21.31 -37.34
C GLY A 238 -8.73 19.99 -38.01
N SER A 239 -7.78 19.32 -38.66
CA SER A 239 -8.00 17.94 -39.11
C SER A 239 -8.21 17.01 -37.91
N VAL A 240 -8.83 15.84 -38.12
CA VAL A 240 -8.96 14.80 -37.05
C VAL A 240 -7.58 14.47 -36.46
N LEU A 241 -6.52 14.52 -37.26
CA LEU A 241 -5.16 14.31 -36.77
C LEU A 241 -4.71 15.41 -35.80
N ASP A 242 -4.96 16.67 -36.12
CA ASP A 242 -4.55 17.81 -35.29
C ASP A 242 -5.22 17.76 -33.91
N LEU A 243 -6.52 17.44 -33.87
CA LEU A 243 -7.25 17.29 -32.60
C LEU A 243 -6.74 16.10 -31.78
N VAL A 244 -6.43 14.97 -32.43
CA VAL A 244 -6.00 13.73 -31.75
C VAL A 244 -4.62 13.87 -31.10
N ILE A 245 -3.72 14.69 -31.67
CA ILE A 245 -2.36 14.89 -31.16
C ILE A 245 -2.21 16.17 -30.32
N SER A 246 -3.30 16.92 -30.12
CA SER A 246 -3.26 18.19 -29.38
C SER A 246 -2.91 17.97 -27.90
N PRO A 247 -2.03 18.80 -27.32
CA PRO A 247 -1.80 18.81 -25.88
C PRO A 247 -2.95 19.45 -25.09
N ASP A 248 -3.85 20.22 -25.75
CA ASP A 248 -4.94 20.91 -25.06
C ASP A 248 -6.00 19.93 -24.54
N VAL A 249 -6.28 19.99 -23.24
CA VAL A 249 -7.34 19.22 -22.58
C VAL A 249 -8.70 19.32 -23.28
N ARG A 250 -9.04 20.47 -23.88
CA ARG A 250 -10.33 20.70 -24.54
C ARG A 250 -10.44 19.89 -25.83
N ASP A 251 -9.37 19.85 -26.62
CA ASP A 251 -9.32 19.06 -27.86
C ASP A 251 -9.37 17.57 -27.53
N ARG A 252 -8.65 17.13 -26.49
CA ARG A 252 -8.70 15.74 -26.01
C ARG A 252 -10.10 15.33 -25.58
N GLN A 253 -10.78 16.17 -24.80
CA GLN A 253 -12.17 15.95 -24.40
C GLN A 253 -13.10 15.87 -25.61
N ALA A 254 -12.92 16.75 -26.61
CA ALA A 254 -13.72 16.72 -27.84
C ALA A 254 -13.50 15.42 -28.63
N VAL A 255 -12.26 14.95 -28.75
CA VAL A 255 -11.91 13.69 -29.43
C VAL A 255 -12.48 12.48 -28.68
N GLU A 256 -12.35 12.45 -27.35
CA GLU A 256 -12.91 11.39 -26.50
C GLU A 256 -14.43 11.34 -26.61
N GLN A 257 -15.09 12.50 -26.58
CA GLN A 257 -16.54 12.59 -26.77
C GLN A 257 -16.95 12.12 -28.17
N ALA A 258 -16.25 12.57 -29.21
CA ALA A 258 -16.49 12.14 -30.59
C ALA A 258 -16.29 10.63 -30.77
N TYR A 259 -15.29 10.04 -30.12
CA TYR A 259 -15.09 8.59 -30.09
C TYR A 259 -16.24 7.88 -29.38
N ALA A 260 -16.63 8.35 -28.19
CA ALA A 260 -17.68 7.73 -27.39
C ALA A 260 -19.04 7.76 -28.08
N SER A 261 -19.45 8.91 -28.64
CA SER A 261 -20.74 9.07 -29.34
C SER A 261 -20.71 8.60 -30.80
N GLY A 262 -19.52 8.44 -31.39
CA GLY A 262 -19.36 8.14 -32.81
C GLY A 262 -19.69 6.69 -33.18
N GLY A 263 -20.06 6.49 -34.45
CA GLY A 263 -20.19 5.16 -35.04
C GLY A 263 -18.83 4.48 -35.24
N ARG A 264 -18.85 3.19 -35.58
CA ARG A 264 -17.63 2.40 -35.76
C ARG A 264 -16.63 3.03 -36.75
N GLU A 265 -17.11 3.55 -37.88
CA GLU A 265 -16.26 4.18 -38.89
C GLU A 265 -15.53 5.41 -38.34
N GLN A 266 -16.25 6.29 -37.62
CA GLN A 266 -15.67 7.45 -36.98
C GLN A 266 -14.64 7.07 -35.92
N ARG A 267 -14.93 6.06 -35.09
CA ARG A 267 -13.99 5.52 -34.11
C ARG A 267 -12.71 4.98 -34.77
N LEU A 268 -12.85 4.27 -35.88
CA LEU A 268 -11.72 3.79 -36.66
C LEU A 268 -10.91 4.94 -37.25
N GLN A 269 -11.55 5.98 -37.79
CA GLN A 269 -10.87 7.16 -38.33
C GLN A 269 -10.07 7.89 -37.24
N ILE A 270 -10.64 8.08 -36.05
CA ILE A 270 -9.98 8.70 -34.90
C ILE A 270 -8.75 7.88 -34.46
N LEU A 271 -8.89 6.56 -34.29
CA LEU A 271 -7.77 5.69 -33.91
C LEU A 271 -6.71 5.57 -35.00
N ALA A 272 -7.11 5.55 -36.27
CA ALA A 272 -6.17 5.53 -37.39
C ALA A 272 -5.38 6.85 -37.47
N ALA A 273 -5.97 7.98 -37.07
CA ALA A 273 -5.23 9.23 -36.91
C ALA A 273 -4.23 9.14 -35.75
N ALA A 274 -4.63 8.60 -34.59
CA ALA A 274 -3.73 8.38 -33.45
C ALA A 274 -2.54 7.48 -33.82
N ALA A 275 -2.79 6.40 -34.56
CA ALA A 275 -1.77 5.45 -34.98
C ALA A 275 -0.68 6.05 -35.91
N ARG A 276 -0.93 7.21 -36.54
CA ARG A 276 0.07 7.92 -37.35
C ARG A 276 1.11 8.65 -36.50
N ARG A 277 0.78 8.96 -35.24
CA ARG A 277 1.63 9.67 -34.28
C ARG A 277 1.50 9.01 -32.89
N PRO A 278 1.97 7.76 -32.75
CA PRO A 278 1.83 7.01 -31.49
C PRO A 278 2.56 7.70 -30.32
N ASP A 279 3.57 8.52 -30.61
CA ASP A 279 4.29 9.38 -29.65
C ASP A 279 3.42 10.50 -29.06
N ARG A 280 2.30 10.85 -29.71
CA ARG A 280 1.39 11.93 -29.30
C ARG A 280 -0.04 11.47 -29.07
N ALA A 281 -0.32 10.17 -29.22
CA ALA A 281 -1.66 9.65 -29.07
C ALA A 281 -2.14 9.82 -27.61
N SER A 282 -3.33 10.40 -27.42
CA SER A 282 -3.96 10.49 -26.10
C SER A 282 -4.14 9.09 -25.50
N VAL A 283 -3.56 8.87 -24.32
CA VAL A 283 -3.69 7.60 -23.58
C VAL A 283 -5.16 7.32 -23.22
N ASP A 284 -5.94 8.36 -22.94
CA ASP A 284 -7.36 8.23 -22.60
C ASP A 284 -8.20 7.78 -23.81
N LEU A 285 -7.87 8.28 -25.01
CA LEU A 285 -8.49 7.78 -26.25
C LEU A 285 -8.17 6.29 -26.48
N LEU A 286 -6.91 5.89 -26.29
CA LEU A 286 -6.51 4.48 -26.43
C LEU A 286 -7.21 3.61 -25.38
N ARG A 287 -7.35 4.10 -24.14
CA ARG A 287 -8.08 3.42 -23.05
C ARG A 287 -9.54 3.17 -23.39
N LEU A 288 -10.24 4.16 -23.96
CA LEU A 288 -11.63 3.98 -24.44
C LEU A 288 -11.76 2.84 -25.46
N ALA A 289 -10.78 2.72 -26.38
CA ALA A 289 -10.78 1.66 -27.38
C ALA A 289 -10.47 0.29 -26.79
N LEU A 290 -9.55 0.22 -25.82
CA LEU A 290 -9.18 -1.02 -25.12
C LEU A 290 -10.31 -1.56 -24.24
N ALA A 291 -11.10 -0.67 -23.62
CA ALA A 291 -12.26 -1.04 -22.82
C ALA A 291 -13.51 -1.38 -23.65
N GLY A 292 -13.47 -1.13 -24.97
CA GLY A 292 -14.55 -1.45 -25.88
C GLY A 292 -14.63 -2.94 -26.26
N PHE A 293 -15.77 -3.35 -26.83
CA PHE A 293 -15.98 -4.73 -27.29
C PHE A 293 -15.53 -4.99 -28.75
N ASP A 294 -15.04 -3.98 -29.46
CA ASP A 294 -14.58 -4.13 -30.84
C ASP A 294 -13.10 -4.54 -30.86
N LEU A 295 -12.86 -5.81 -31.17
CA LEU A 295 -11.51 -6.42 -31.16
C LEU A 295 -10.55 -5.77 -32.17
N GLU A 296 -11.04 -5.22 -33.28
CA GLU A 296 -10.20 -4.54 -34.27
C GLU A 296 -9.73 -3.19 -33.75
N LEU A 297 -10.64 -2.40 -33.16
CA LEU A 297 -10.31 -1.13 -32.54
C LEU A 297 -9.36 -1.33 -31.35
N ALA A 298 -9.59 -2.35 -30.52
CA ALA A 298 -8.70 -2.68 -29.41
C ALA A 298 -7.30 -3.09 -29.91
N ARG A 299 -7.21 -3.88 -30.99
CA ARG A 299 -5.92 -4.25 -31.61
C ARG A 299 -5.18 -3.03 -32.16
N LEU A 300 -5.88 -2.10 -32.83
CA LEU A 300 -5.29 -0.86 -33.32
C LEU A 300 -4.79 0.02 -32.16
N ALA A 301 -5.56 0.09 -31.07
CA ALA A 301 -5.16 0.81 -29.87
C ALA A 301 -3.91 0.21 -29.21
N ARG A 302 -3.83 -1.13 -29.09
CA ARG A 302 -2.62 -1.82 -28.59
C ARG A 302 -1.42 -1.58 -29.50
N GLY A 303 -1.58 -1.66 -30.81
CA GLY A 303 -0.51 -1.36 -31.77
C GLY A 303 -0.02 0.08 -31.68
N THR A 304 -0.95 1.04 -31.47
CA THR A 304 -0.60 2.45 -31.25
C THR A 304 0.14 2.63 -29.92
N LEU A 305 -0.35 2.00 -28.85
CA LEU A 305 0.27 2.03 -27.52
C LEU A 305 1.67 1.40 -27.51
N ALA A 306 1.86 0.32 -28.27
CA ALA A 306 3.15 -0.32 -28.48
C ALA A 306 4.15 0.57 -29.24
N GLY A 307 3.71 1.67 -29.84
CA GLY A 307 4.55 2.70 -30.47
C GLY A 307 4.84 3.91 -29.56
N ALA A 308 4.28 3.96 -28.35
CA ALA A 308 4.44 5.09 -27.44
C ALA A 308 5.90 5.28 -26.97
N THR A 309 6.24 6.53 -26.64
CA THR A 309 7.58 6.94 -26.16
C THR A 309 7.52 7.78 -24.88
N GLU A 310 6.33 8.20 -24.46
CA GLU A 310 6.13 9.13 -23.35
C GLU A 310 5.76 8.41 -22.05
N GLU A 311 6.24 8.93 -20.91
CA GLU A 311 6.01 8.32 -19.60
C GLU A 311 4.53 8.18 -19.23
N GLY A 312 3.67 9.07 -19.73
CA GLY A 312 2.23 9.01 -19.51
C GLY A 312 1.59 7.70 -20.00
N ALA A 313 2.21 7.00 -20.96
CA ALA A 313 1.71 5.73 -21.47
C ALA A 313 1.97 4.53 -20.53
N ILE A 314 2.90 4.65 -19.57
CA ILE A 314 3.35 3.54 -18.72
C ILE A 314 2.17 2.87 -18.02
N ASN A 315 1.28 3.64 -17.38
CA ASN A 315 0.15 3.09 -16.63
C ASN A 315 -0.80 2.30 -17.53
N LEU A 316 -1.11 2.81 -18.72
CA LEU A 316 -1.99 2.11 -19.66
C LEU A 316 -1.32 0.87 -20.26
N ILE A 317 -0.01 0.91 -20.49
CA ILE A 317 0.75 -0.28 -20.90
C ILE A 317 0.62 -1.38 -19.84
N LEU A 318 0.85 -1.06 -18.56
CA LEU A 318 0.72 -2.02 -17.47
C LEU A 318 -0.71 -2.54 -17.33
N GLU A 319 -1.72 -1.67 -17.42
CA GLU A 319 -3.12 -2.10 -17.41
C GLU A 319 -3.42 -3.07 -18.57
N THR A 320 -2.88 -2.80 -19.76
CA THR A 320 -3.09 -3.63 -20.95
C THR A 320 -2.40 -4.99 -20.82
N LEU A 321 -1.19 -5.04 -20.24
CA LEU A 321 -0.42 -6.27 -20.03
C LEU A 321 -1.12 -7.28 -19.10
N ARG A 322 -2.07 -6.82 -18.28
CA ARG A 322 -2.92 -7.66 -17.40
C ARG A 322 -4.07 -8.36 -18.15
N THR A 323 -4.33 -7.98 -19.39
CA THR A 323 -5.38 -8.58 -20.21
C THR A 323 -4.82 -9.76 -21.03
N PRO A 324 -5.67 -10.68 -21.53
CA PRO A 324 -5.23 -11.68 -22.49
C PRO A 324 -4.71 -11.03 -23.78
N LEU A 325 -3.44 -11.25 -24.11
CA LEU A 325 -2.73 -10.71 -25.26
C LEU A 325 -2.14 -11.84 -26.10
N THR A 326 -1.94 -11.60 -27.39
CA THR A 326 -1.02 -12.44 -28.18
C THR A 326 0.43 -12.16 -27.77
N GLU A 327 1.33 -13.08 -28.07
CA GLU A 327 2.76 -12.91 -27.78
C GLU A 327 3.31 -11.63 -28.43
N THR A 328 3.00 -11.41 -29.70
CA THR A 328 3.43 -10.20 -30.44
C THR A 328 2.88 -8.90 -29.83
N GLU A 329 1.64 -8.90 -29.33
CA GLU A 329 1.08 -7.72 -28.66
C GLU A 329 1.79 -7.45 -27.32
N ARG A 330 2.09 -8.51 -26.55
CA ARG A 330 2.83 -8.42 -25.30
C ARG A 330 4.26 -7.92 -25.52
N GLU A 331 5.00 -8.53 -26.44
CA GLU A 331 6.35 -8.12 -26.83
C GLU A 331 6.39 -6.64 -27.25
N GLY A 332 5.42 -6.20 -28.06
CA GLY A 332 5.33 -4.80 -28.50
C GLY A 332 5.13 -3.80 -27.35
N LEU A 333 4.33 -4.15 -26.35
CA LEU A 333 4.11 -3.34 -25.17
C LEU A 333 5.33 -3.32 -24.24
N VAL A 334 6.02 -4.44 -24.06
CA VAL A 334 7.28 -4.49 -23.29
C VAL A 334 8.37 -3.69 -24.00
N ALA A 335 8.49 -3.80 -25.32
CA ALA A 335 9.40 -2.98 -26.11
C ALA A 335 9.09 -1.48 -26.00
N ALA A 336 7.83 -1.09 -25.77
CA ALA A 336 7.48 0.30 -25.46
C ALA A 336 8.02 0.73 -24.10
N LEU A 337 7.93 -0.12 -23.06
CA LEU A 337 8.55 0.15 -21.76
C LEU A 337 10.07 0.27 -21.87
N ASP A 338 10.73 -0.56 -22.69
CA ASP A 338 12.18 -0.46 -22.94
C ASP A 338 12.56 0.91 -23.52
N ARG A 339 11.84 1.35 -24.57
CA ARG A 339 12.08 2.68 -25.19
C ARG A 339 11.83 3.83 -24.24
N ILE A 340 10.75 3.78 -23.45
CA ILE A 340 10.49 4.80 -22.42
C ILE A 340 11.58 4.73 -21.33
N GLY A 341 12.08 3.53 -21.03
CA GLY A 341 13.13 3.24 -20.05
C GLY A 341 14.50 3.87 -20.34
N GLU A 342 14.75 4.28 -21.58
CA GLU A 342 15.93 5.08 -21.94
C GLU A 342 15.96 6.42 -21.19
N ARG A 343 14.78 7.00 -20.91
CA ARG A 343 14.61 8.30 -20.24
C ARG A 343 13.96 8.18 -18.86
N SER A 344 13.21 7.11 -18.62
CA SER A 344 12.45 6.89 -17.38
C SER A 344 13.02 5.74 -16.55
N PRO A 345 13.59 6.01 -15.36
CA PRO A 345 14.01 4.94 -14.45
C PRO A 345 12.86 3.99 -14.10
N ARG A 346 11.64 4.53 -13.98
CA ARG A 346 10.44 3.74 -13.68
C ARG A 346 10.10 2.76 -14.81
N ALA A 347 10.07 3.21 -16.07
CA ALA A 347 9.77 2.32 -17.19
C ALA A 347 10.86 1.24 -17.37
N ARG A 348 12.13 1.57 -17.12
CA ARG A 348 13.23 0.60 -17.16
C ARG A 348 13.06 -0.52 -16.14
N ILE A 349 12.68 -0.18 -14.91
CA ILE A 349 12.39 -1.18 -13.86
C ILE A 349 11.23 -2.06 -14.32
N LEU A 350 10.14 -1.47 -14.83
CA LEU A 350 8.97 -2.22 -15.28
C LEU A 350 9.28 -3.12 -16.49
N ALA A 351 10.14 -2.69 -17.40
CA ALA A 351 10.59 -3.52 -18.51
C ALA A 351 11.40 -4.72 -18.01
N ALA A 352 12.39 -4.50 -17.12
CA ALA A 352 13.16 -5.57 -16.49
C ALA A 352 12.26 -6.56 -15.72
N VAL A 353 11.21 -6.05 -15.07
CA VAL A 353 10.18 -6.87 -14.42
C VAL A 353 9.45 -7.75 -15.44
N GLN A 354 8.95 -7.18 -16.53
CA GLN A 354 8.23 -7.94 -17.55
C GLN A 354 9.13 -9.00 -18.22
N HIS A 355 10.37 -8.65 -18.54
CA HIS A 355 11.36 -9.61 -19.04
C HIS A 355 11.65 -10.72 -18.04
N GLY A 356 11.74 -10.40 -16.75
CA GLY A 356 11.97 -11.38 -15.69
C GLY A 356 10.79 -12.33 -15.45
N LEU A 357 9.57 -11.87 -15.64
CA LEU A 357 8.36 -12.69 -15.49
C LEU A 357 8.08 -13.56 -16.72
N GLN A 358 8.52 -13.12 -17.90
CA GLN A 358 8.45 -13.91 -19.14
C GLN A 358 9.59 -14.93 -19.24
N GLY A 359 10.74 -14.62 -18.63
CA GLY A 359 11.88 -15.52 -18.56
C GLY A 359 11.59 -16.75 -17.70
N GLY A 360 12.06 -17.91 -18.14
CA GLY A 360 12.18 -19.07 -17.25
C GLY A 360 13.26 -18.80 -16.19
N ALA A 361 13.08 -19.33 -14.97
CA ALA A 361 14.14 -19.27 -13.98
C ALA A 361 15.39 -19.97 -14.51
N GLY A 362 16.51 -19.22 -14.55
CA GLY A 362 17.79 -19.77 -15.01
C GLY A 362 18.40 -20.74 -13.99
N THR A 363 18.04 -20.60 -12.71
CA THR A 363 18.66 -21.36 -11.61
C THR A 363 17.76 -22.44 -10.99
N LEU A 364 16.43 -22.37 -11.20
CA LEU A 364 15.46 -23.29 -10.61
C LEU A 364 14.70 -24.05 -11.69
N ASP A 365 14.76 -25.39 -11.66
CA ASP A 365 13.88 -26.23 -12.47
C ASP A 365 12.50 -26.35 -11.81
N VAL A 366 11.63 -25.38 -12.05
CA VAL A 366 10.29 -25.32 -11.43
C VAL A 366 9.46 -26.57 -11.77
N GLN A 367 9.64 -27.17 -12.94
CA GLN A 367 8.86 -28.33 -13.36
C GLN A 367 9.25 -29.57 -12.56
N ASP A 368 10.55 -29.85 -12.46
CA ASP A 368 11.06 -30.98 -11.66
C ASP A 368 10.69 -30.83 -10.19
N TRP A 369 10.81 -29.61 -9.65
CA TRP A 369 10.42 -29.30 -8.27
C TRP A 369 8.93 -29.46 -8.01
N ALA A 370 8.08 -28.92 -8.89
CA ALA A 370 6.64 -29.04 -8.77
C ALA A 370 6.19 -30.51 -8.90
N ALA A 371 6.84 -31.30 -9.74
CA ALA A 371 6.58 -32.73 -9.87
C ALA A 371 7.01 -33.50 -8.60
N ALA A 372 8.16 -33.15 -8.02
CA ALA A 372 8.69 -33.80 -6.83
C ALA A 372 7.90 -33.48 -5.55
N LEU A 373 7.35 -32.27 -5.44
CA LEU A 373 6.55 -31.86 -4.27
C LEU A 373 5.27 -32.72 -4.10
N GLY A 374 4.66 -33.16 -5.21
CA GLY A 374 3.45 -34.00 -5.18
C GLY A 374 2.28 -33.41 -4.37
N GLU A 375 1.25 -34.23 -4.10
CA GLU A 375 0.14 -33.90 -3.17
C GLU A 375 0.34 -34.51 -1.77
N GLN A 376 1.51 -35.09 -1.49
CA GLN A 376 1.72 -35.87 -0.27
C GLN A 376 1.99 -34.98 0.95
N ALA A 377 1.31 -35.29 2.05
CA ALA A 377 1.61 -34.73 3.36
C ALA A 377 3.07 -35.01 3.73
N PRO A 378 3.75 -34.07 4.42
CA PRO A 378 5.13 -34.25 4.80
C PRO A 378 5.26 -35.54 5.63
N PRO A 379 6.26 -36.40 5.35
CA PRO A 379 6.48 -37.57 6.18
C PRO A 379 6.74 -37.11 7.62
N PRO A 380 6.20 -37.81 8.64
CA PRO A 380 6.51 -37.48 10.03
C PRO A 380 8.02 -37.50 10.22
N LEU A 381 8.55 -36.50 10.94
CA LEU A 381 9.92 -36.53 11.42
C LEU A 381 10.08 -37.84 12.20
N TYR A 382 10.97 -38.72 11.75
CA TYR A 382 11.23 -39.98 12.45
C TYR A 382 12.02 -39.66 13.72
N GLU A 383 11.33 -39.25 14.79
CA GLU A 383 11.91 -38.91 16.09
C GLU A 383 12.94 -39.95 16.55
N SER A 384 12.66 -41.24 16.35
CA SER A 384 13.57 -42.32 16.73
C SER A 384 14.87 -42.37 15.92
N ALA A 385 14.82 -42.02 14.62
CA ALA A 385 16.00 -42.01 13.75
C ALA A 385 16.83 -40.72 13.90
N LEU A 386 16.16 -39.62 14.26
CA LEU A 386 16.79 -38.37 14.63
C LEU A 386 17.56 -38.52 15.96
N GLN A 387 16.86 -39.02 16.98
CA GLN A 387 17.41 -39.28 18.31
C GLN A 387 18.61 -40.23 18.26
N ALA A 388 18.50 -41.36 17.55
CA ALA A 388 19.61 -42.31 17.42
C ALA A 388 20.86 -41.69 16.76
N ARG A 389 20.70 -40.72 15.85
CA ARG A 389 21.84 -40.01 15.24
C ARG A 389 22.50 -39.05 16.22
N LEU A 390 21.72 -38.31 17.00
CA LEU A 390 22.24 -37.42 18.03
C LEU A 390 22.96 -38.21 19.14
N GLU A 391 22.44 -39.37 19.51
CA GLU A 391 23.09 -40.26 20.48
C GLU A 391 24.46 -40.76 20.01
N SER A 392 24.65 -40.92 18.70
CA SER A 392 25.93 -41.30 18.09
C SER A 392 26.92 -40.14 17.86
N GLN A 393 26.60 -38.92 18.32
CA GLN A 393 27.37 -37.72 17.98
C GLN A 393 28.86 -37.82 18.34
N ALA A 394 29.21 -38.41 19.49
CA ALA A 394 30.60 -38.49 19.95
C ALA A 394 31.44 -39.33 18.97
N ASP A 395 30.91 -40.49 18.56
CA ASP A 395 31.57 -41.39 17.62
C ASP A 395 31.72 -40.74 16.24
N VAL A 396 30.69 -40.02 15.78
CA VAL A 396 30.72 -39.31 14.49
C VAL A 396 31.77 -38.20 14.52
N LEU A 397 31.81 -37.37 15.58
CA LEU A 397 32.72 -36.24 15.70
C LEU A 397 34.19 -36.67 15.83
N GLU A 398 34.47 -37.83 16.42
CA GLU A 398 35.82 -38.44 16.44
C GLU A 398 36.20 -39.10 15.10
N GLY A 399 35.20 -39.50 14.32
CA GLY A 399 35.35 -40.08 12.99
C GLY A 399 35.85 -39.11 11.93
N ARG A 400 36.19 -39.64 10.75
CA ARG A 400 36.64 -38.87 9.57
C ARG A 400 35.72 -39.03 8.35
N ASP A 401 34.53 -39.61 8.54
CA ASP A 401 33.55 -39.81 7.47
C ASP A 401 32.75 -38.51 7.24
N ALA A 402 32.99 -37.88 6.10
CA ALA A 402 32.35 -36.61 5.74
C ALA A 402 30.82 -36.73 5.59
N GLY A 403 30.32 -37.89 5.17
CA GLY A 403 28.88 -38.13 5.02
C GLY A 403 28.17 -38.29 6.36
N GLN A 404 28.81 -38.93 7.33
CA GLN A 404 28.29 -39.04 8.70
C GLN A 404 28.25 -37.69 9.41
N HIS A 405 29.29 -36.86 9.26
CA HIS A 405 29.28 -35.48 9.77
C HIS A 405 28.13 -34.67 9.16
N LEU A 406 27.92 -34.77 7.84
CA LEU A 406 26.82 -34.06 7.19
C LEU A 406 25.44 -34.54 7.68
N ALA A 407 25.24 -35.85 7.83
CA ALA A 407 23.99 -36.39 8.36
C ALA A 407 23.74 -35.97 9.83
N LEU A 408 24.79 -35.83 10.64
CA LEU A 408 24.70 -35.31 12.00
C LEU A 408 24.35 -33.81 12.01
N ALA A 409 24.94 -33.02 11.11
CA ALA A 409 24.59 -31.61 10.98
C ALA A 409 23.10 -31.41 10.61
N GLU A 410 22.58 -32.21 9.68
CA GLU A 410 21.16 -32.21 9.31
C GLU A 410 20.26 -32.64 10.49
N ALA A 411 20.72 -33.58 11.32
CA ALA A 411 20.01 -33.98 12.54
C ALA A 411 19.96 -32.84 13.57
N PHE A 412 21.06 -32.12 13.79
CA PHE A 412 21.05 -30.93 14.64
C PHE A 412 20.08 -29.85 14.13
N LEU A 413 20.01 -29.63 12.81
CA LEU A 413 19.05 -28.69 12.21
C LEU A 413 17.59 -29.10 12.41
N ALA A 414 17.27 -30.37 12.17
CA ALA A 414 15.92 -30.89 12.37
C ALA A 414 15.50 -30.77 13.83
N SER A 415 16.40 -31.05 14.76
CA SER A 415 16.15 -30.90 16.20
C SER A 415 16.00 -29.43 16.58
N ALA A 416 16.86 -28.54 16.06
CA ALA A 416 16.77 -27.12 16.33
C ALA A 416 15.39 -26.55 15.96
N TYR A 417 14.82 -27.01 14.84
CA TYR A 417 13.48 -26.62 14.37
C TYR A 417 12.37 -26.99 15.35
N GLU A 418 12.44 -28.13 16.02
CA GLU A 418 11.45 -28.55 17.02
C GLU A 418 11.42 -27.62 18.24
N PHE A 419 12.52 -26.93 18.53
CA PHE A 419 12.64 -26.00 19.67
C PHE A 419 12.50 -24.51 19.30
N VAL A 420 12.32 -24.17 18.02
CA VAL A 420 12.18 -22.77 17.59
C VAL A 420 10.92 -22.15 18.23
N GLY A 421 11.12 -21.14 19.07
CA GLY A 421 10.05 -20.39 19.74
C GLY A 421 9.69 -20.86 21.15
N ASP A 422 10.12 -22.06 21.56
CA ASP A 422 9.86 -22.62 22.90
C ASP A 422 11.10 -22.50 23.84
N ASP A 423 12.31 -22.70 23.29
CA ASP A 423 13.59 -22.51 24.01
C ASP A 423 14.67 -21.97 23.04
N ASP A 424 14.71 -20.63 22.92
CA ASP A 424 15.61 -19.93 22.01
C ASP A 424 17.09 -20.19 22.30
N GLU A 425 17.47 -20.46 23.57
CA GLU A 425 18.86 -20.73 23.94
C GLU A 425 19.27 -22.14 23.50
N HIS A 426 18.42 -23.14 23.74
CA HIS A 426 18.68 -24.51 23.30
C HIS A 426 18.72 -24.64 21.77
N SER A 427 17.74 -24.05 21.08
CA SER A 427 17.70 -24.03 19.60
C SER A 427 18.97 -23.38 19.03
N ARG A 428 19.44 -22.29 19.64
CA ARG A 428 20.69 -21.61 19.24
C ARG A 428 21.91 -22.53 19.35
N TYR A 429 22.04 -23.31 20.42
CA TYR A 429 23.17 -24.25 20.55
C TYR A 429 23.14 -25.35 19.48
N LEU A 430 21.97 -25.93 19.22
CA LEU A 430 21.81 -26.92 18.15
C LEU A 430 22.16 -26.34 16.77
N LEU A 431 21.84 -25.07 16.50
CA LEU A 431 22.23 -24.37 15.27
C LEU A 431 23.75 -24.16 15.19
N MET A 432 24.42 -23.87 16.31
CA MET A 432 25.89 -23.77 16.36
C MET A 432 26.53 -25.12 16.07
N ASP A 433 26.03 -26.20 16.66
CA ASP A 433 26.51 -27.56 16.44
C ASP A 433 26.28 -28.01 15.00
N ALA A 434 25.12 -27.71 14.43
CA ALA A 434 24.82 -27.93 13.01
C ALA A 434 25.83 -27.22 12.10
N ARG A 435 26.08 -25.93 12.33
CA ARG A 435 27.03 -25.13 11.55
C ARG A 435 28.44 -25.73 11.62
N ASP A 436 28.91 -26.00 12.83
CA ASP A 436 30.30 -26.43 13.06
C ASP A 436 30.54 -27.84 12.54
N THR A 437 29.53 -28.72 12.65
CA THR A 437 29.55 -30.07 12.08
C THR A 437 29.50 -30.04 10.55
N ALA A 438 28.66 -29.19 9.94
CA ALA A 438 28.63 -29.04 8.49
C ALA A 438 29.94 -28.47 7.93
N LEU A 439 30.59 -27.53 8.64
CA LEU A 439 31.94 -27.05 8.29
C LEU A 439 33.00 -28.16 8.41
N SER A 440 32.87 -29.06 9.38
CA SER A 440 33.74 -30.24 9.51
C SER A 440 33.53 -31.22 8.36
N ALA A 441 32.27 -31.49 7.98
CA ALA A 441 31.95 -32.30 6.80
C ALA A 441 32.60 -31.71 5.54
N GLU A 442 32.49 -30.40 5.32
CA GLU A 442 33.13 -29.71 4.18
C GLU A 442 34.66 -29.89 4.18
N ARG A 443 35.32 -29.70 5.34
CA ARG A 443 36.77 -29.92 5.48
C ARG A 443 37.18 -31.36 5.24
N LEU A 444 36.31 -32.33 5.55
CA LEU A 444 36.52 -33.75 5.30
C LEU A 444 36.21 -34.17 3.85
N GLY A 445 35.75 -33.24 3.01
CA GLY A 445 35.52 -33.45 1.57
C GLY A 445 34.06 -33.62 1.17
N ALA A 446 33.09 -33.43 2.08
CA ALA A 446 31.70 -33.33 1.67
C ALA A 446 31.51 -32.09 0.78
N SER A 447 30.73 -32.24 -0.28
CA SER A 447 30.44 -31.17 -1.24
C SER A 447 29.03 -31.35 -1.82
N GLY A 448 28.60 -30.39 -2.64
CA GLY A 448 27.26 -30.39 -3.24
C GLY A 448 26.22 -29.69 -2.37
N TRP A 449 24.97 -29.74 -2.82
CA TRP A 449 23.90 -28.90 -2.28
C TRP A 449 23.62 -29.12 -0.79
N ARG A 450 23.73 -30.35 -0.27
CA ARG A 450 23.41 -30.69 1.14
C ARG A 450 24.27 -29.93 2.14
N VAL A 451 25.59 -29.86 1.88
CA VAL A 451 26.52 -29.10 2.74
C VAL A 451 26.17 -27.61 2.72
N HIS A 452 25.90 -27.08 1.52
CA HIS A 452 25.52 -25.68 1.36
C HIS A 452 24.17 -25.36 2.02
N ALA A 453 23.19 -26.25 1.92
CA ALA A 453 21.89 -26.12 2.57
C ALA A 453 22.01 -26.09 4.09
N ALA A 454 22.74 -27.06 4.67
CA ALA A 454 22.92 -27.11 6.12
C ALA A 454 23.61 -25.85 6.66
N LEU A 455 24.65 -25.38 5.97
CA LEU A 455 25.34 -24.14 6.32
C LEU A 455 24.48 -22.89 6.11
N ALA A 456 23.67 -22.84 5.06
CA ALA A 456 22.78 -21.70 4.81
C ALA A 456 21.77 -21.53 5.95
N VAL A 457 21.07 -22.62 6.30
CA VAL A 457 20.04 -22.60 7.34
C VAL A 457 20.65 -22.29 8.71
N ALA A 458 21.71 -22.99 9.11
CA ALA A 458 22.35 -22.75 10.40
C ALA A 458 22.81 -21.29 10.55
N ARG A 459 23.45 -20.74 9.51
CA ARG A 459 23.94 -19.37 9.51
C ARG A 459 22.82 -18.33 9.55
N TYR A 460 21.72 -18.57 8.85
CA TYR A 460 20.58 -17.66 8.84
C TYR A 460 20.03 -17.45 10.25
N TYR A 461 19.73 -18.54 10.95
CA TYR A 461 19.17 -18.48 12.30
C TYR A 461 20.20 -18.04 13.37
N LEU A 462 21.50 -18.15 13.09
CA LEU A 462 22.55 -17.58 13.93
C LEU A 462 22.80 -16.07 13.69
N GLY A 463 22.10 -15.46 12.73
CA GLY A 463 22.24 -14.04 12.37
C GLY A 463 23.39 -13.74 11.38
N GLU A 464 24.01 -14.75 10.80
CA GLU A 464 25.09 -14.64 9.80
C GLU A 464 24.53 -14.49 8.38
N GLN A 465 23.70 -13.46 8.16
CA GLN A 465 22.84 -13.30 6.97
C GLN A 465 23.59 -13.34 5.62
N ASP A 466 24.67 -12.58 5.45
CA ASP A 466 25.42 -12.54 4.17
C ASP A 466 25.99 -13.90 3.79
N LEU A 467 26.53 -14.60 4.79
CA LEU A 467 27.09 -15.93 4.64
C LEU A 467 26.03 -17.00 4.39
N ALA A 468 24.85 -16.85 5.00
CA ALA A 468 23.70 -17.72 4.77
C ALA A 468 23.22 -17.61 3.32
N ARG A 469 23.06 -16.39 2.82
CA ARG A 469 22.63 -16.10 1.44
C ARG A 469 23.59 -16.64 0.40
N GLU A 470 24.90 -16.45 0.60
CA GLU A 470 25.92 -17.03 -0.30
C GLU A 470 25.81 -18.55 -0.37
N ARG A 471 25.60 -19.20 0.78
CA ARG A 471 25.44 -20.66 0.85
C ARG A 471 24.12 -21.12 0.22
N ALA A 472 23.03 -20.39 0.41
CA ALA A 472 21.74 -20.71 -0.23
C ALA A 472 21.84 -20.66 -1.76
N LEU A 473 22.46 -19.61 -2.32
CA LEU A 473 22.71 -19.52 -3.77
C LEU A 473 23.51 -20.71 -4.29
N ARG A 474 24.59 -21.08 -3.61
CA ARG A 474 25.40 -22.26 -3.99
C ARG A 474 24.63 -23.57 -3.87
N ALA A 475 23.74 -23.71 -2.88
CA ALA A 475 22.90 -24.89 -2.73
C ALA A 475 21.95 -25.05 -3.93
N VAL A 476 21.28 -23.96 -4.35
CA VAL A 476 20.38 -23.95 -5.51
C VAL A 476 21.16 -24.23 -6.81
N GLN A 477 22.29 -23.54 -7.02
CA GLN A 477 23.16 -23.76 -8.20
C GLN A 477 23.74 -25.17 -8.29
N ALA A 478 23.90 -25.86 -7.14
CA ALA A 478 24.37 -27.24 -7.09
C ALA A 478 23.28 -28.28 -7.40
N GLY A 479 22.11 -27.86 -7.90
CA GLY A 479 21.09 -28.75 -8.47
C GLY A 479 20.28 -29.52 -7.43
N MET A 480 19.78 -28.85 -6.39
CA MET A 480 18.90 -29.45 -5.36
C MET A 480 17.72 -30.20 -6.03
N PRO A 481 17.61 -31.56 -5.95
CA PRO A 481 17.05 -32.28 -4.77
C PRO A 481 17.71 -33.65 -4.42
N SER A 482 17.58 -34.19 -3.20
CA SER A 482 16.49 -35.05 -2.71
C SER A 482 16.20 -34.87 -1.21
N ASP A 483 15.13 -34.12 -0.94
CA ASP A 483 14.09 -34.26 0.11
C ASP A 483 13.25 -32.98 -0.01
N VAL A 484 12.56 -32.85 -1.15
CA VAL A 484 11.90 -31.59 -1.55
C VAL A 484 10.78 -31.15 -0.63
N GLN A 485 10.35 -32.01 0.29
CA GLN A 485 9.33 -31.71 1.27
C GLN A 485 9.93 -31.33 2.63
N SER A 486 11.24 -31.42 2.82
CA SER A 486 11.89 -31.11 4.09
C SER A 486 11.79 -29.63 4.44
N TRP A 487 11.76 -29.34 5.74
CA TRP A 487 11.82 -27.97 6.24
C TRP A 487 13.12 -27.25 5.84
N SER A 488 14.26 -27.95 5.81
CA SER A 488 15.54 -27.35 5.42
C SER A 488 15.54 -26.94 3.94
N THR A 489 14.93 -27.72 3.06
CA THR A 489 14.71 -27.33 1.66
C THR A 489 13.86 -26.07 1.54
N MET A 490 12.75 -25.99 2.27
CA MET A 490 11.93 -24.77 2.34
C MET A 490 12.76 -23.56 2.82
N ALA A 491 13.51 -23.72 3.92
CA ALA A 491 14.31 -22.64 4.48
C ALA A 491 15.36 -22.13 3.49
N VAL A 492 16.05 -23.02 2.77
CA VAL A 492 17.01 -22.62 1.71
C VAL A 492 16.32 -21.84 0.59
N LEU A 493 15.15 -22.29 0.12
CA LEU A 493 14.39 -21.56 -0.91
C LEU A 493 13.98 -20.16 -0.42
N ALA A 494 13.55 -20.04 0.83
CA ALA A 494 13.19 -18.76 1.43
C ALA A 494 14.39 -17.80 1.52
N ILE A 495 15.54 -18.29 1.99
CA ILE A 495 16.79 -17.50 2.06
C ILE A 495 17.24 -17.07 0.67
N PHE A 496 17.15 -17.96 -0.33
CA PHE A 496 17.47 -17.65 -1.71
C PHE A 496 16.56 -16.58 -2.31
N ALA A 497 15.23 -16.71 -2.12
CA ALA A 497 14.27 -15.71 -2.57
C ALA A 497 14.54 -14.35 -1.91
N GLN A 498 14.76 -14.33 -0.58
CA GLN A 498 15.08 -13.12 0.16
C GLN A 498 16.37 -12.45 -0.37
N GLN A 499 17.43 -13.21 -0.60
CA GLN A 499 18.67 -12.67 -1.18
C GLN A 499 18.41 -11.93 -2.49
N ARG A 500 17.67 -12.57 -3.41
CA ARG A 500 17.39 -11.99 -4.72
C ARG A 500 16.48 -10.75 -4.62
N GLN A 501 15.47 -10.77 -3.74
CA GLN A 501 14.65 -9.59 -3.45
C GLN A 501 15.48 -8.41 -2.94
N GLU A 502 16.41 -8.65 -2.02
CA GLU A 502 17.31 -7.62 -1.50
C GLU A 502 18.27 -7.10 -2.57
N ALA A 503 18.80 -7.98 -3.42
CA ALA A 503 19.69 -7.58 -4.51
C ALA A 503 18.96 -6.69 -5.55
N ILE A 504 17.72 -7.04 -5.91
CA ILE A 504 16.86 -6.21 -6.77
C ILE A 504 16.54 -4.88 -6.08
N SER A 505 16.16 -4.91 -4.80
CA SER A 505 15.85 -3.71 -4.02
C SER A 505 17.04 -2.76 -3.95
N ALA A 506 18.24 -3.29 -3.71
CA ALA A 506 19.48 -2.51 -3.70
C ALA A 506 19.77 -1.90 -5.08
N ALA A 507 19.58 -2.65 -6.16
CA ALA A 507 19.78 -2.15 -7.53
C ALA A 507 18.78 -1.03 -7.87
N VAL A 508 17.50 -1.22 -7.56
CA VAL A 508 16.44 -0.22 -7.77
C VAL A 508 16.73 1.06 -6.99
N ASN A 509 17.06 0.96 -5.71
CA ASN A 509 17.40 2.11 -4.87
C ASN A 509 18.67 2.83 -5.36
N ALA A 510 19.64 2.07 -5.88
CA ALA A 510 20.86 2.61 -6.49
C ALA A 510 20.66 3.11 -7.93
N LYS A 511 19.44 2.97 -8.50
CA LYS A 511 19.12 3.26 -9.91
C LYS A 511 20.03 2.50 -10.90
N GLN A 512 20.43 1.29 -10.55
CA GLN A 512 21.28 0.40 -11.33
C GLN A 512 20.46 -0.64 -12.07
N GLU A 513 20.99 -1.09 -13.21
CA GLU A 513 20.45 -2.24 -13.94
C GLU A 513 20.68 -3.52 -13.14
N TRP A 514 19.76 -4.47 -13.27
CA TRP A 514 19.85 -5.79 -12.66
C TRP A 514 19.39 -6.86 -13.66
N PRO A 515 19.96 -8.09 -13.60
CA PRO A 515 19.59 -9.17 -14.51
C PRO A 515 18.14 -9.61 -14.33
N ALA A 516 17.34 -9.64 -15.39
CA ALA A 516 15.94 -10.07 -15.36
C ALA A 516 15.76 -11.47 -14.74
N GLU A 517 16.75 -12.36 -14.90
CA GLU A 517 16.81 -13.68 -14.28
C GLU A 517 16.65 -13.66 -12.76
N TRP A 518 17.06 -12.58 -12.08
CA TRP A 518 16.89 -12.47 -10.63
C TRP A 518 15.43 -12.44 -10.22
N LEU A 519 14.57 -11.80 -11.01
CA LEU A 519 13.13 -11.80 -10.73
C LEU A 519 12.50 -13.14 -11.09
N ALA A 520 12.92 -13.75 -12.20
CA ALA A 520 12.50 -15.10 -12.58
C ALA A 520 12.79 -16.11 -11.45
N ASP A 521 14.00 -16.04 -10.89
CA ASP A 521 14.46 -16.83 -9.73
C ASP A 521 13.58 -16.59 -8.50
N VAL A 522 13.35 -15.32 -8.10
CA VAL A 522 12.49 -14.97 -6.93
C VAL A 522 11.08 -15.48 -7.12
N HIS A 523 10.48 -15.16 -8.26
CA HIS A 523 9.09 -15.48 -8.54
C HIS A 523 8.89 -16.99 -8.50
N SER A 524 9.78 -17.74 -9.15
CA SER A 524 9.78 -19.21 -9.13
C SER A 524 9.97 -19.80 -7.74
N ALA A 525 10.94 -19.28 -6.97
CA ALA A 525 11.16 -19.73 -5.60
C ALA A 525 9.93 -19.50 -4.71
N CYS A 526 9.28 -18.35 -4.84
CA CYS A 526 8.08 -18.02 -4.07
C CYS A 526 6.87 -18.86 -4.49
N LEU A 527 6.70 -19.16 -5.79
CA LEU A 527 5.67 -20.10 -6.25
C LEU A 527 5.86 -21.51 -5.68
N LEU A 528 7.11 -21.96 -5.57
CA LEU A 528 7.43 -23.24 -4.92
C LEU A 528 7.12 -23.17 -3.42
N LEU A 529 7.53 -22.12 -2.71
CA LEU A 529 7.23 -21.92 -1.29
C LEU A 529 5.71 -21.90 -1.03
N ALA A 530 4.94 -21.21 -1.88
CA ALA A 530 3.49 -21.14 -1.81
C ALA A 530 2.80 -22.50 -1.95
N ARG A 531 3.49 -23.53 -2.48
CA ARG A 531 3.00 -24.92 -2.58
C ARG A 531 3.69 -25.90 -1.63
N HIS A 532 4.85 -25.53 -1.10
CA HIS A 532 5.67 -26.39 -0.25
C HIS A 532 4.97 -26.69 1.09
N PRO A 533 4.96 -27.93 1.62
CA PRO A 533 4.28 -28.27 2.89
C PRO A 533 4.61 -27.36 4.08
N HIS A 534 5.91 -27.05 4.27
CA HIS A 534 6.38 -26.11 5.29
C HIS A 534 6.37 -24.63 4.89
N GLY A 535 5.85 -24.29 3.70
CA GLY A 535 5.66 -22.89 3.29
C GLY A 535 4.65 -22.16 4.17
N THR A 536 4.86 -20.87 4.35
CA THR A 536 4.11 -20.05 5.33
C THR A 536 3.33 -18.92 4.63
N GLU A 537 2.32 -18.37 5.31
CA GLU A 537 1.57 -17.23 4.78
C GLU A 537 2.43 -15.98 4.67
N GLU A 538 3.40 -15.79 5.57
CA GLU A 538 4.33 -14.66 5.57
C GLU A 538 5.19 -14.63 4.30
N GLN A 539 5.59 -15.79 3.78
CA GLN A 539 6.32 -15.90 2.52
C GLN A 539 5.46 -15.48 1.33
N VAL A 540 4.18 -15.86 1.32
CA VAL A 540 3.25 -15.45 0.27
C VAL A 540 2.97 -13.95 0.34
N VAL A 541 2.80 -13.41 1.54
CA VAL A 541 2.65 -11.97 1.77
C VAL A 541 3.88 -11.20 1.27
N ALA A 542 5.09 -11.65 1.62
CA ALA A 542 6.33 -11.03 1.18
C ALA A 542 6.46 -11.07 -0.35
N HIS A 543 6.07 -12.19 -0.99
CA HIS A 543 6.04 -12.30 -2.45
C HIS A 543 5.05 -11.34 -3.10
N TYR A 544 3.82 -11.27 -2.57
CA TYR A 544 2.80 -10.33 -3.03
C TYR A 544 3.28 -8.88 -2.93
N ASP A 545 3.75 -8.48 -1.74
CA ASP A 545 4.17 -7.10 -1.47
C ASP A 545 5.38 -6.73 -2.36
N PHE A 546 6.30 -7.67 -2.61
CA PHE A 546 7.43 -7.47 -3.51
C PHE A 546 6.99 -7.27 -4.97
N LEU A 547 6.05 -8.08 -5.47
CA LEU A 547 5.53 -7.94 -6.83
C LEU A 547 4.71 -6.65 -7.00
N GLU A 548 3.88 -6.27 -6.02
CA GLU A 548 3.16 -5.00 -6.03
C GLU A 548 4.13 -3.80 -6.04
N TRP A 549 5.18 -3.83 -5.22
CA TRP A 549 6.21 -2.80 -5.19
C TRP A 549 6.93 -2.64 -6.54
N LEU A 550 7.22 -3.75 -7.23
CA LEU A 550 7.78 -3.76 -8.58
C LEU A 550 6.78 -3.39 -9.69
N GLY A 551 5.48 -3.29 -9.38
CA GLY A 551 4.42 -3.02 -10.35
C GLY A 551 3.93 -4.24 -11.14
N ALA A 552 4.34 -5.45 -10.77
CA ALA A 552 3.90 -6.74 -11.34
C ALA A 552 2.53 -7.15 -10.80
N ARG A 553 1.51 -6.32 -11.06
CA ARG A 553 0.20 -6.45 -10.40
C ARG A 553 -0.56 -7.71 -10.77
N ALA A 554 -0.48 -8.21 -12.01
CA ALA A 554 -1.18 -9.45 -12.37
C ALA A 554 -0.64 -10.64 -11.58
N GLU A 555 0.68 -10.76 -11.53
CA GLU A 555 1.37 -11.84 -10.85
C GLU A 555 1.23 -11.74 -9.33
N ALA A 556 1.18 -10.50 -8.79
CA ALA A 556 0.83 -10.29 -7.40
C ALA A 556 -0.60 -10.78 -7.11
N GLU A 557 -1.56 -10.47 -7.99
CA GLU A 557 -2.94 -10.93 -7.84
C GLU A 557 -3.05 -12.46 -7.83
N ASP A 558 -2.35 -13.13 -8.73
CA ASP A 558 -2.31 -14.59 -8.78
C ASP A 558 -1.69 -15.16 -7.49
N ALA A 559 -0.59 -14.57 -6.99
CA ALA A 559 0.03 -14.97 -5.73
C ALA A 559 -0.91 -14.78 -4.53
N LEU A 560 -1.67 -13.68 -4.49
CA LEU A 560 -2.65 -13.39 -3.45
C LEU A 560 -3.81 -14.40 -3.47
N GLU A 561 -4.37 -14.70 -4.64
CA GLU A 561 -5.47 -15.68 -4.75
C GLU A 561 -4.99 -17.09 -4.36
N ALA A 562 -3.81 -17.50 -4.81
CA ALA A 562 -3.20 -18.77 -4.40
C ALA A 562 -2.95 -18.81 -2.89
N GLY A 563 -2.46 -17.71 -2.32
CA GLY A 563 -2.28 -17.54 -0.88
C GLY A 563 -3.58 -17.68 -0.10
N LEU A 564 -4.63 -16.97 -0.49
CA LEU A 564 -5.94 -17.02 0.16
C LEU A 564 -6.60 -18.40 0.06
N ALA A 565 -6.39 -19.11 -1.06
CA ALA A 565 -6.87 -20.48 -1.22
C ALA A 565 -6.17 -21.45 -0.25
N ARG A 566 -4.87 -21.25 0.00
CA ARG A 566 -4.07 -22.09 0.90
C ARG A 566 -4.21 -21.71 2.37
N PHE A 567 -4.28 -20.42 2.68
CA PHE A 567 -4.31 -19.84 4.01
C PHE A 567 -5.55 -18.97 4.19
N PRO A 568 -6.76 -19.56 4.19
CA PRO A 568 -8.01 -18.80 4.22
C PRO A 568 -8.26 -18.03 5.52
N GLY A 569 -7.58 -18.40 6.61
CA GLY A 569 -7.61 -17.67 7.89
C GLY A 569 -6.60 -16.52 7.98
N SER A 570 -5.83 -16.24 6.93
CA SER A 570 -4.71 -15.30 6.97
C SER A 570 -5.18 -13.85 7.07
N TRP A 571 -5.00 -13.24 8.24
CA TRP A 571 -5.28 -11.81 8.44
C TRP A 571 -4.49 -10.94 7.45
N ALA A 572 -3.20 -11.27 7.27
CA ALA A 572 -2.30 -10.49 6.43
C ALA A 572 -2.73 -10.52 4.96
N LEU A 573 -3.05 -11.69 4.40
CA LEU A 573 -3.53 -11.80 3.01
C LEU A 573 -4.89 -11.13 2.82
N HIS A 574 -5.82 -11.28 3.77
CA HIS A 574 -7.10 -10.59 3.72
C HIS A 574 -6.97 -9.07 3.76
N ALA A 575 -5.99 -8.53 4.48
CA ALA A 575 -5.68 -7.10 4.45
C ALA A 575 -5.23 -6.64 3.05
N ARG A 576 -4.40 -7.43 2.35
CA ARG A 576 -3.99 -7.14 0.95
C ARG A 576 -5.17 -7.22 0.00
N LEU A 577 -6.04 -8.22 0.15
CA LEU A 577 -7.28 -8.32 -0.63
C LEU A 577 -8.16 -7.07 -0.44
N ARG A 578 -8.36 -6.62 0.79
CA ARG A 578 -9.16 -5.40 1.04
C ARG A 578 -8.51 -4.19 0.37
N TRP A 579 -7.21 -3.99 0.56
CA TRP A 579 -6.49 -2.86 -0.04
C TRP A 579 -6.58 -2.88 -1.57
N LYS A 580 -6.38 -4.05 -2.18
CA LYS A 580 -6.55 -4.26 -3.62
C LYS A 580 -7.97 -3.91 -4.10
N VAL A 581 -9.00 -4.42 -3.43
CA VAL A 581 -10.40 -4.14 -3.81
C VAL A 581 -10.71 -2.65 -3.67
N MET A 582 -10.28 -2.01 -2.59
CA MET A 582 -10.45 -0.57 -2.41
C MET A 582 -9.76 0.24 -3.50
N ARG A 583 -8.51 -0.11 -3.83
CA ARG A 583 -7.74 0.52 -4.91
C ARG A 583 -8.41 0.36 -6.28
N ASP A 584 -8.89 -0.85 -6.59
CA ASP A 584 -9.32 -1.18 -7.94
C ASP A 584 -10.82 -0.90 -8.19
N ARG A 585 -11.65 -0.94 -7.13
CA ARG A 585 -13.11 -0.94 -7.23
C ARG A 585 -13.81 -0.07 -6.17
N GLY A 586 -13.06 0.57 -5.27
CA GLY A 586 -13.59 1.37 -4.18
C GLY A 586 -14.10 0.57 -2.98
N ALA A 587 -14.41 1.28 -1.89
CA ALA A 587 -14.83 0.68 -0.62
C ALA A 587 -16.18 -0.06 -0.70
N GLU A 588 -17.11 0.40 -1.54
CA GLU A 588 -18.41 -0.26 -1.74
C GLU A 588 -18.28 -1.66 -2.35
N ALA A 589 -17.20 -1.92 -3.11
CA ALA A 589 -16.98 -3.22 -3.72
C ALA A 589 -16.52 -4.28 -2.72
N LEU A 590 -16.05 -3.90 -1.53
CA LEU A 590 -15.56 -4.83 -0.50
C LEU A 590 -16.64 -5.84 -0.12
N GLU A 591 -17.82 -5.36 0.27
CA GLU A 591 -18.93 -6.20 0.74
C GLU A 591 -19.34 -7.21 -0.34
N ARG A 592 -19.46 -6.75 -1.59
CA ARG A 592 -19.79 -7.62 -2.73
C ARG A 592 -18.73 -8.70 -2.96
N VAL A 593 -17.44 -8.34 -2.93
CA VAL A 593 -16.35 -9.31 -3.15
C VAL A 593 -16.35 -10.40 -2.08
N TYR A 594 -16.57 -10.04 -0.81
CA TYR A 594 -16.66 -11.02 0.27
C TYR A 594 -17.92 -11.87 0.18
N ALA A 595 -19.07 -11.28 -0.16
CA ALA A 595 -20.30 -12.04 -0.40
C ALA A 595 -20.14 -13.07 -1.54
N GLU A 596 -19.52 -12.67 -2.65
CA GLU A 596 -19.22 -13.57 -3.78
C GLU A 596 -18.28 -14.72 -3.36
N ARG A 597 -17.30 -14.47 -2.49
CA ARG A 597 -16.40 -15.51 -1.97
C ARG A 597 -17.13 -16.47 -1.03
N MET A 598 -17.95 -15.96 -0.11
CA MET A 598 -18.75 -16.78 0.80
C MET A 598 -19.76 -17.66 0.06
N ALA A 599 -20.28 -17.20 -1.09
CA ALA A 599 -21.22 -17.97 -1.90
C ALA A 599 -20.57 -19.13 -2.68
N ARG A 600 -19.23 -19.25 -2.72
CA ARG A 600 -18.55 -20.33 -3.45
C ARG A 600 -18.76 -21.67 -2.74
N PRO A 601 -18.98 -22.77 -3.48
CA PRO A 601 -19.00 -24.11 -2.89
C PRO A 601 -17.70 -24.41 -2.15
N GLY A 602 -17.80 -24.86 -0.89
CA GLY A 602 -16.62 -25.13 -0.06
C GLY A 602 -15.90 -23.88 0.44
N ALA A 603 -16.57 -22.72 0.45
CA ALA A 603 -16.04 -21.51 1.08
C ALA A 603 -15.57 -21.78 2.52
N PRO A 604 -14.33 -21.39 2.88
CA PRO A 604 -13.81 -21.56 4.23
C PRO A 604 -14.70 -20.87 5.28
N PRO A 605 -14.93 -21.49 6.45
CA PRO A 605 -15.80 -20.93 7.48
C PRO A 605 -15.26 -19.61 8.04
N GLU A 606 -13.96 -19.34 7.98
CA GLU A 606 -13.34 -18.11 8.48
C GLU A 606 -13.72 -16.87 7.66
N LEU A 607 -14.23 -17.04 6.43
CA LEU A 607 -14.61 -15.93 5.56
C LEU A 607 -15.75 -15.06 6.11
N GLY A 608 -16.61 -15.61 6.98
CA GLY A 608 -17.74 -14.88 7.57
C GLY A 608 -17.27 -13.68 8.39
N TRP A 609 -16.33 -13.91 9.31
CA TRP A 609 -15.70 -12.84 10.08
C TRP A 609 -15.04 -11.79 9.18
N PHE A 610 -14.28 -12.20 8.15
CA PHE A 610 -13.67 -11.23 7.23
C PHE A 610 -14.69 -10.42 6.41
N ALA A 611 -15.86 -10.99 6.12
CA ALA A 611 -16.95 -10.29 5.47
C ALA A 611 -17.55 -9.21 6.38
N GLY A 612 -17.74 -9.50 7.66
CA GLY A 612 -18.16 -8.51 8.66
C GLY A 612 -17.14 -7.38 8.77
N PHE A 613 -15.85 -7.72 8.80
CA PHE A 613 -14.77 -6.73 8.85
C PHE A 613 -14.72 -5.86 7.59
N ALA A 614 -15.01 -6.44 6.43
CA ALA A 614 -15.12 -5.70 5.18
C ALA A 614 -16.24 -4.64 5.23
N SER A 615 -17.42 -4.97 5.77
CA SER A 615 -18.51 -4.00 5.99
C SER A 615 -18.14 -2.91 7.00
N LEU A 616 -17.39 -3.25 8.05
CA LEU A 616 -16.88 -2.26 9.02
C LEU A 616 -15.96 -1.23 8.35
N VAL A 617 -15.00 -1.70 7.55
CA VAL A 617 -14.11 -0.83 6.76
C VAL A 617 -14.90 0.03 5.77
N THR A 618 -15.89 -0.54 5.07
CA THR A 618 -16.77 0.22 4.17
C THR A 618 -17.49 1.37 4.92
N ALA A 619 -17.98 1.11 6.14
CA ALA A 619 -18.64 2.13 6.96
C ALA A 619 -17.71 3.29 7.32
N GLU A 620 -16.46 2.99 7.71
CA GLU A 620 -15.45 3.99 8.04
C GLU A 620 -15.06 4.86 6.83
N PHE A 621 -15.00 4.27 5.63
CA PHE A 621 -14.78 5.02 4.40
C PHE A 621 -15.94 5.97 4.09
N HIS A 622 -17.19 5.52 4.24
CA HIS A 622 -18.35 6.41 4.08
C HIS A 622 -18.34 7.55 5.10
N ARG A 623 -17.97 7.27 6.37
CA ARG A 623 -17.81 8.30 7.41
C ARG A 623 -16.73 9.32 7.03
N ARG A 624 -15.58 8.84 6.51
CA ARG A 624 -14.50 9.71 6.02
C ARG A 624 -14.95 10.62 4.86
N TRP A 625 -15.88 10.15 4.03
CA TRP A 625 -16.46 10.94 2.94
C TRP A 625 -17.65 11.82 3.36
N GLY A 626 -18.06 11.77 4.63
CA GLY A 626 -19.22 12.52 5.14
C GLY A 626 -20.57 11.96 4.68
N ASP A 627 -20.62 10.71 4.19
CA ASP A 627 -21.87 10.02 3.87
C ASP A 627 -22.37 9.21 5.07
N ASP A 628 -22.91 9.93 6.05
CA ASP A 628 -23.40 9.37 7.31
C ASP A 628 -24.48 8.30 7.10
N ALA A 629 -25.35 8.50 6.12
CA ALA A 629 -26.44 7.57 5.83
C ALA A 629 -25.91 6.24 5.28
N ALA A 630 -24.91 6.27 4.39
CA ALA A 630 -24.25 5.05 3.90
C ALA A 630 -23.41 4.40 5.01
N ALA A 631 -22.72 5.20 5.83
CA ALA A 631 -21.92 4.70 6.95
C ALA A 631 -22.77 3.92 7.96
N LEU A 632 -23.91 4.49 8.40
CA LEU A 632 -24.82 3.81 9.33
C LEU A 632 -25.33 2.48 8.79
N LYS A 633 -25.73 2.44 7.51
CA LYS A 633 -26.19 1.19 6.86
C LYS A 633 -25.08 0.14 6.77
N ALA A 634 -23.84 0.56 6.54
CA ALA A 634 -22.70 -0.36 6.48
C ALA A 634 -22.32 -0.89 7.87
N TYR A 635 -22.40 -0.07 8.93
CA TYR A 635 -22.26 -0.54 10.31
C TYR A 635 -23.33 -1.55 10.69
N ASP A 636 -24.60 -1.32 10.32
CA ASP A 636 -25.69 -2.28 10.55
C ASP A 636 -25.40 -3.62 9.86
N ARG A 637 -24.96 -3.59 8.59
CA ARG A 637 -24.56 -4.81 7.87
C ARG A 637 -23.39 -5.52 8.53
N ALA A 638 -22.38 -4.80 9.01
CA ALA A 638 -21.26 -5.40 9.73
C ALA A 638 -21.73 -6.16 10.96
N ILE A 639 -22.60 -5.54 11.78
CA ILE A 639 -23.20 -6.18 12.96
C ILE A 639 -23.99 -7.43 12.56
N ASP A 640 -24.86 -7.33 11.56
CA ASP A 640 -25.67 -8.46 11.09
C ASP A 640 -24.81 -9.64 10.61
N VAL A 641 -23.74 -9.37 9.87
CA VAL A 641 -22.82 -10.40 9.38
C VAL A 641 -22.09 -11.08 10.53
N TYR A 642 -21.58 -10.31 11.50
CA TYR A 642 -20.92 -10.90 12.67
C TYR A 642 -21.87 -11.72 13.55
N GLU A 643 -23.10 -11.26 13.74
CA GLU A 643 -24.14 -12.02 14.47
C GLU A 643 -24.47 -13.34 13.76
N GLN A 644 -24.65 -13.30 12.44
CA GLN A 644 -24.94 -14.49 11.63
C GLN A 644 -23.78 -15.48 11.64
N ASP A 645 -22.54 -15.01 11.48
CA ASP A 645 -21.37 -15.89 11.48
C ASP A 645 -21.14 -16.52 12.86
N ALA A 646 -21.28 -15.73 13.93
CA ALA A 646 -21.20 -16.23 15.30
C ALA A 646 -22.28 -17.30 15.58
N ALA A 647 -23.53 -17.08 15.13
CA ALA A 647 -24.60 -18.05 15.28
C ALA A 647 -24.31 -19.36 14.51
N ARG A 648 -23.83 -19.25 13.27
CA ARG A 648 -23.43 -20.39 12.45
C ARG A 648 -22.31 -21.22 13.09
N LEU A 649 -21.29 -20.55 13.66
CA LEU A 649 -20.21 -21.21 14.38
C LEU A 649 -20.72 -21.91 15.65
N ALA A 650 -21.66 -21.29 16.38
CA ALA A 650 -22.28 -21.88 17.55
C ALA A 650 -23.11 -23.14 17.23
N GLU A 651 -23.82 -23.16 16.10
CA GLU A 651 -24.50 -24.38 15.60
C GLU A 651 -23.52 -25.53 15.33
N GLY A 652 -22.28 -25.21 14.95
CA GLY A 652 -21.18 -26.15 14.78
C GLY A 652 -20.48 -26.57 16.09
N GLY A 653 -20.94 -26.06 17.24
CA GLY A 653 -20.36 -26.36 18.57
C GLY A 653 -19.16 -25.49 18.95
N ALA A 654 -18.84 -24.43 18.18
CA ALA A 654 -17.82 -23.48 18.55
C ALA A 654 -18.36 -22.44 19.55
N GLU A 655 -17.52 -22.01 20.50
CA GLU A 655 -17.88 -20.89 21.36
C GLU A 655 -17.93 -19.57 20.57
N ARG A 656 -18.71 -18.62 21.08
CA ARG A 656 -18.81 -17.30 20.48
C ARG A 656 -17.46 -16.59 20.58
N SER A 657 -16.86 -16.28 19.43
CA SER A 657 -15.53 -15.67 19.39
C SER A 657 -15.55 -14.22 19.87
N LEU A 658 -14.66 -13.89 20.81
CA LEU A 658 -14.45 -12.53 21.33
C LEU A 658 -14.14 -11.51 20.23
N ALA A 659 -13.58 -11.94 19.11
CA ALA A 659 -13.33 -11.06 17.97
C ALA A 659 -14.63 -10.51 17.37
N HIS A 660 -15.69 -11.34 17.27
CA HIS A 660 -16.99 -10.86 16.78
C HIS A 660 -17.60 -9.82 17.73
N GLU A 661 -17.54 -10.09 19.03
CA GLU A 661 -18.03 -9.18 20.07
C GLU A 661 -17.32 -7.84 20.05
N HIS A 662 -16.00 -7.88 19.91
CA HIS A 662 -15.15 -6.70 19.77
C HIS A 662 -15.54 -5.85 18.55
N ASP A 663 -15.64 -6.46 17.36
CA ASP A 663 -15.94 -5.71 16.14
C ASP A 663 -17.39 -5.20 16.09
N ILE A 664 -18.35 -5.90 16.70
CA ILE A 664 -19.72 -5.39 16.92
C ILE A 664 -19.69 -4.16 17.83
N ALA A 665 -18.91 -4.20 18.92
CA ALA A 665 -18.75 -3.06 19.81
C ALA A 665 -18.14 -1.85 19.08
N LEU A 666 -17.15 -2.06 18.21
CA LEU A 666 -16.58 -1.01 17.37
C LEU A 666 -17.59 -0.45 16.36
N ALA A 667 -18.40 -1.30 15.72
CA ALA A 667 -19.46 -0.84 14.82
C ALA A 667 -20.49 0.05 15.55
N LEU A 668 -20.90 -0.34 16.75
CA LEU A 668 -21.80 0.44 17.61
C LEU A 668 -21.19 1.81 17.98
N ALA A 669 -19.90 1.83 18.33
CA ALA A 669 -19.20 3.07 18.63
C ALA A 669 -19.04 3.97 17.39
N GLY A 670 -18.81 3.38 16.21
CA GLY A 670 -18.79 4.10 14.94
C GLY A 670 -20.14 4.77 14.64
N LYS A 671 -21.25 4.08 14.88
CA LYS A 671 -22.60 4.68 14.80
C LYS A 671 -22.79 5.78 15.85
N ALA A 672 -22.27 5.60 17.06
CA ALA A 672 -22.34 6.63 18.10
C ALA A 672 -21.59 7.91 17.69
N ARG A 673 -20.46 7.76 17.00
CA ARG A 673 -19.69 8.88 16.46
C ARG A 673 -20.49 9.68 15.42
N VAL A 674 -21.15 8.98 14.49
CA VAL A 674 -22.03 9.61 13.50
C VAL A 674 -23.19 10.35 14.17
N ALA A 675 -23.83 9.74 15.18
CA ALA A 675 -24.91 10.40 15.94
C ALA A 675 -24.40 11.65 16.68
N TYR A 676 -23.22 11.60 17.29
CA TYR A 676 -22.58 12.74 17.91
C TYR A 676 -22.28 13.86 16.90
N GLU A 677 -21.79 13.55 15.71
CA GLU A 677 -21.50 14.54 14.66
C GLU A 677 -22.79 15.19 14.12
N ALA A 678 -23.89 14.43 14.04
CA ALA A 678 -25.22 14.92 13.68
C ALA A 678 -25.93 15.73 14.81
N GLY A 679 -25.35 15.80 16.01
CA GLY A 679 -25.94 16.48 17.17
C GLY A 679 -27.05 15.69 17.88
N ASP A 680 -27.21 14.40 17.57
CA ASP A 680 -28.11 13.49 18.31
C ASP A 680 -27.37 12.88 19.50
N ASP A 681 -27.18 13.70 20.53
CA ASP A 681 -26.47 13.30 21.74
C ASP A 681 -27.16 12.13 22.47
N GLY A 682 -28.50 11.99 22.32
CA GLY A 682 -29.27 10.89 22.91
C GLY A 682 -28.92 9.56 22.28
N ALA A 683 -29.00 9.46 20.95
CA ALA A 683 -28.60 8.27 20.22
C ALA A 683 -27.12 7.94 20.43
N ALA A 684 -26.25 8.96 20.48
CA ALA A 684 -24.82 8.77 20.73
C ALA A 684 -24.55 8.11 22.10
N VAL A 685 -25.23 8.53 23.17
CA VAL A 685 -25.10 7.89 24.49
C VAL A 685 -25.58 6.43 24.44
N GLU A 686 -26.77 6.15 23.89
CA GLU A 686 -27.27 4.77 23.83
C GLU A 686 -26.33 3.81 23.09
N LEU A 687 -25.79 4.26 21.95
CA LEU A 687 -24.89 3.44 21.14
C LEU A 687 -23.53 3.20 21.83
N LEU A 688 -23.00 4.18 22.56
CA LEU A 688 -21.79 3.98 23.39
C LEU A 688 -22.05 3.01 24.55
N LEU A 689 -23.20 3.14 25.23
CA LEU A 689 -23.58 2.19 26.29
C LEU A 689 -23.72 0.77 25.75
N ALA A 690 -24.33 0.61 24.58
CA ALA A 690 -24.45 -0.68 23.91
C ALA A 690 -23.07 -1.25 23.53
N SER A 691 -22.16 -0.41 23.02
CA SER A 691 -20.77 -0.78 22.72
C SER A 691 -20.04 -1.30 23.96
N PHE A 692 -20.04 -0.54 25.06
CA PHE A 692 -19.39 -0.92 26.32
C PHE A 692 -20.01 -2.17 26.95
N ALA A 693 -21.34 -2.32 26.88
CA ALA A 693 -22.01 -3.52 27.37
C ALA A 693 -21.68 -4.76 26.53
N ARG A 694 -21.38 -4.58 25.24
CA ARG A 694 -21.02 -5.67 24.33
C ARG A 694 -19.61 -6.19 24.60
N MET A 695 -18.63 -5.29 24.61
CA MET A 695 -17.22 -5.62 24.86
C MET A 695 -16.53 -4.42 25.55
N PRO A 696 -16.40 -4.41 26.89
CA PRO A 696 -15.75 -3.32 27.62
C PRO A 696 -14.34 -3.00 27.11
N ASP A 697 -13.54 -4.03 26.80
CA ASP A 697 -12.14 -3.87 26.34
C ASP A 697 -12.02 -3.15 24.99
N ALA A 698 -13.09 -3.11 24.19
CA ALA A 698 -13.12 -2.36 22.94
C ALA A 698 -13.11 -0.84 23.19
N ALA A 699 -13.36 -0.36 24.41
CA ALA A 699 -13.41 1.06 24.73
C ALA A 699 -12.15 1.84 24.34
N ALA A 700 -10.97 1.21 24.45
CA ALA A 700 -9.68 1.79 24.09
C ALA A 700 -9.24 1.46 22.65
N SER A 701 -9.97 0.58 21.96
CA SER A 701 -9.60 0.13 20.63
C SER A 701 -9.95 1.17 19.59
N GLN A 702 -8.98 1.48 18.74
CA GLN A 702 -9.13 2.50 17.71
C GLN A 702 -9.74 1.88 16.46
N ASP A 703 -10.70 2.57 15.88
CA ASP A 703 -11.24 2.22 14.57
C ASP A 703 -10.25 2.57 13.44
N GLY A 704 -10.60 2.28 12.18
CA GLY A 704 -9.76 2.62 11.02
C GLY A 704 -9.62 4.12 10.73
N LEU A 705 -10.26 4.98 11.54
CA LEU A 705 -10.11 6.43 11.55
C LEU A 705 -9.33 6.93 12.78
N ASN A 706 -8.71 6.00 13.53
CA ASN A 706 -7.91 6.29 14.70
C ASN A 706 -8.71 6.95 15.84
N ILE A 707 -10.00 6.63 15.95
CA ILE A 707 -10.90 7.12 17.00
C ILE A 707 -11.36 5.93 17.82
N SER A 708 -11.18 5.99 19.14
CA SER A 708 -11.72 4.99 20.06
C SER A 708 -13.14 5.33 20.54
N PRO A 709 -13.92 4.34 21.02
CA PRO A 709 -15.17 4.61 21.72
C PRO A 709 -14.97 5.55 22.93
N ALA A 710 -13.86 5.42 23.66
CA ALA A 710 -13.51 6.30 24.76
C ALA A 710 -13.29 7.76 24.29
N ASP A 711 -12.64 8.00 23.15
CA ASP A 711 -12.45 9.35 22.60
C ASP A 711 -13.80 10.01 22.29
N THR A 712 -14.70 9.26 21.64
CA THR A 712 -16.06 9.73 21.33
C THR A 712 -16.84 10.02 22.61
N ALA A 713 -16.74 9.16 23.62
CA ALA A 713 -17.36 9.36 24.92
C ALA A 713 -16.82 10.61 25.65
N ARG A 714 -15.51 10.90 25.58
CA ARG A 714 -14.93 12.11 26.19
C ARG A 714 -15.45 13.38 25.53
N LEU A 715 -15.53 13.40 24.20
CA LEU A 715 -16.07 14.54 23.43
C LEU A 715 -17.56 14.77 23.73
N LEU A 716 -18.35 13.69 23.73
CA LEU A 716 -19.76 13.73 24.07
C LEU A 716 -19.99 14.17 25.52
N ARG A 717 -19.21 13.64 26.47
CA ARG A 717 -19.26 14.06 27.88
C ARG A 717 -19.02 15.56 28.02
N ARG A 718 -18.01 16.10 27.32
CA ARG A 718 -17.72 17.54 27.37
C ARG A 718 -18.89 18.37 26.84
N ARG A 719 -19.47 17.98 25.69
CA ARG A 719 -20.65 18.66 25.13
C ARG A 719 -21.86 18.59 26.05
N LEU A 720 -22.11 17.42 26.66
CA LEU A 720 -23.22 17.23 27.59
C LEU A 720 -23.07 18.05 28.87
N GLN A 721 -21.85 18.22 29.37
CA GLN A 721 -21.55 19.12 30.50
C GLN A 721 -21.83 20.59 30.17
N ASP A 722 -21.50 21.02 28.95
CA ASP A 722 -21.65 22.41 28.54
C ASP A 722 -23.11 22.79 28.22
N GLN A 723 -23.87 21.89 27.58
CA GLN A 723 -25.20 22.24 27.04
C GLN A 723 -26.22 21.08 26.98
N GLY A 724 -25.90 19.89 27.47
CA GLY A 724 -26.75 18.70 27.32
C GLY A 724 -27.67 18.39 28.50
N PRO A 725 -28.61 17.44 28.34
CA PRO A 725 -29.44 16.94 29.43
C PRO A 725 -28.61 16.23 30.51
N ALA A 726 -28.78 16.63 31.78
CA ALA A 726 -28.04 16.07 32.91
C ALA A 726 -28.21 14.54 33.08
N GLU A 727 -29.36 14.01 32.66
CA GLU A 727 -29.64 12.58 32.67
C GLU A 727 -28.70 11.80 31.72
N LEU A 728 -28.51 12.30 30.50
CA LEU A 728 -27.61 11.68 29.53
C LEU A 728 -26.15 11.71 30.01
N LEU A 729 -25.73 12.84 30.60
CA LEU A 729 -24.40 12.97 31.20
C LEU A 729 -24.20 11.93 32.32
N THR A 730 -25.16 11.82 33.24
CA THR A 730 -25.09 10.90 34.37
C THR A 730 -24.95 9.45 33.90
N ARG A 731 -25.71 9.05 32.89
CA ARG A 731 -25.66 7.70 32.33
C ARG A 731 -24.32 7.40 31.66
N LEU A 732 -23.79 8.36 30.88
CA LEU A 732 -22.49 8.21 30.25
C LEU A 732 -21.35 8.13 31.29
N GLU A 733 -21.38 8.97 32.32
CA GLU A 733 -20.39 8.96 33.40
C GLU A 733 -20.42 7.65 34.21
N GLN A 734 -21.61 7.10 34.48
CA GLN A 734 -21.75 5.81 35.15
C GLN A 734 -21.14 4.67 34.33
N ALA A 735 -21.34 4.67 33.01
CA ALA A 735 -20.76 3.65 32.15
C ALA A 735 -19.24 3.77 32.03
N LEU A 736 -18.71 4.99 31.89
CA LEU A 736 -17.27 5.23 31.92
C LEU A 736 -16.65 4.79 33.25
N ALA A 737 -17.31 5.04 34.38
CA ALA A 737 -16.83 4.61 35.70
C ALA A 737 -16.84 3.08 35.90
N ALA A 738 -17.57 2.33 35.07
CA ALA A 738 -17.63 0.88 35.12
C ALA A 738 -16.54 0.20 34.27
N LEU A 739 -15.87 0.95 33.38
CA LEU A 739 -14.76 0.46 32.58
C LEU A 739 -13.47 0.43 33.41
N ASP A 740 -12.50 -0.38 32.98
CA ASP A 740 -11.14 -0.30 33.51
C ASP A 740 -10.57 1.10 33.25
N PRO A 741 -10.08 1.82 34.29
CA PRO A 741 -9.46 3.13 34.12
C PRO A 741 -8.32 3.17 33.09
N GLU A 742 -7.57 2.08 32.89
CA GLU A 742 -6.49 2.02 31.89
C GLU A 742 -7.03 2.18 30.46
N LEU A 743 -8.26 1.72 30.19
CA LEU A 743 -8.92 1.86 28.88
C LEU A 743 -9.35 3.30 28.58
N LEU A 744 -9.39 4.16 29.61
CA LEU A 744 -9.75 5.57 29.49
C LEU A 744 -8.53 6.48 29.36
N GLU A 745 -7.32 5.94 29.40
CA GLU A 745 -6.11 6.71 29.15
C GLU A 745 -6.02 7.14 27.68
N LEU A 746 -5.31 8.23 27.42
CA LEU A 746 -5.03 8.63 26.05
C LEU A 746 -4.06 7.64 25.41
N PRO A 747 -4.12 7.44 24.08
CA PRO A 747 -3.13 6.63 23.37
C PRO A 747 -1.69 7.07 23.67
N ALA A 748 -0.73 6.14 23.59
CA ALA A 748 0.67 6.42 23.92
C ALA A 748 1.26 7.62 23.16
N TYR A 749 0.83 7.84 21.91
CA TYR A 749 1.28 8.97 21.09
C TYR A 749 0.72 10.33 21.54
N GLU A 750 -0.32 10.36 22.38
CA GLU A 750 -0.90 11.59 22.96
C GLU A 750 -0.46 11.81 24.43
N ARG A 751 0.05 10.77 25.11
CA ARG A 751 0.54 10.85 26.50
C ARG A 751 1.91 11.54 26.65
N GLY A 752 2.62 11.78 25.55
CA GLY A 752 3.94 12.41 25.55
C GLY A 752 3.87 13.94 25.61
N ASP A 753 4.67 14.55 26.50
CA ASP A 753 5.00 15.98 26.41
C ASP A 753 5.74 16.20 25.07
N PRO A 754 5.28 17.10 24.17
CA PRO A 754 5.99 17.42 22.94
C PRO A 754 7.47 17.76 23.16
N ALA A 755 7.83 18.23 24.37
CA ALA A 755 9.20 18.53 24.76
C ALA A 755 10.07 17.30 25.12
N ALA A 756 9.49 16.15 25.46
CA ALA A 756 10.23 14.97 25.90
C ALA A 756 10.78 14.10 24.74
N ASN A 757 10.25 14.29 23.52
CA ASN A 757 10.64 13.50 22.33
C ASN A 757 11.89 14.05 21.60
N THR A 758 12.62 15.00 22.19
CA THR A 758 13.88 15.53 21.64
C THR A 758 15.15 14.88 22.23
N GLY A 759 15.04 13.73 22.91
CA GLY A 759 16.14 13.10 23.63
C GLY A 759 17.21 12.39 22.75
N ASP A 760 18.33 13.08 22.53
CA ASP A 760 19.72 12.59 22.45
C ASP A 760 20.03 11.26 21.72
N GLY A 761 19.77 11.20 20.42
CA GLY A 761 20.24 10.13 19.51
C GLY A 761 21.13 10.59 18.35
N ARG A 762 21.93 11.67 18.51
CA ARG A 762 22.77 12.19 17.40
C ARG A 762 23.97 11.26 17.10
N ALA A 763 23.81 10.38 16.11
CA ALA A 763 24.93 9.79 15.38
C ALA A 763 25.53 10.83 14.39
N PRO A 764 26.85 10.78 14.10
CA PRO A 764 27.56 11.87 13.45
C PRO A 764 27.30 11.93 11.94
N TRP A 765 26.85 13.11 11.50
CA TRP A 765 26.63 13.49 10.10
C TRP A 765 27.89 13.36 9.23
N ARG A 766 27.79 12.64 8.10
CA ARG A 766 28.77 12.64 7.02
C ARG A 766 28.35 13.59 5.89
N GLY A 767 29.16 14.63 5.68
CA GLY A 767 29.63 15.06 4.36
C GLY A 767 28.62 15.62 3.35
N ARG A 768 28.37 16.93 3.44
CA ARG A 768 27.83 17.80 2.38
C ARG A 768 28.71 17.71 1.12
N ARG A 769 28.15 17.36 -0.05
CA ARG A 769 28.78 17.62 -1.35
C ARG A 769 28.22 18.92 -1.93
N SER A 770 29.07 19.93 -1.98
CA SER A 770 28.89 21.13 -2.81
C SER A 770 28.86 20.74 -4.28
N ARG A 771 27.84 21.18 -5.01
CA ARG A 771 27.89 21.30 -6.47
C ARG A 771 28.02 22.78 -6.85
N GLY A 772 28.86 23.01 -7.83
CA GLY A 772 28.90 24.18 -8.70
C GLY A 772 30.03 23.96 -9.70
N PRO A 773 30.04 24.67 -10.83
CA PRO A 773 28.89 25.01 -11.69
C PRO A 773 28.41 23.80 -12.51
#